data_AF-A0A2E1H7Z9-F1
#
_entry.id   AF-A0A2E1H7Z9-F1
#
_cell.length_a   1.000
_cell.length_b   1.000
_cell.length_c   1.000
_cell.angle_alpha   90.00
_cell.angle_beta   90.00
_cell.angle_gamma   90.00
#
_symmetry.space_group_name_H-M   'P 1'
#
loop_
_entity.id
_entity.type
_entity.pdbx_description
1 polymer ?
#
loop_
_entity_poly.entity_id
_entity_poly.type
_entity_poly.pdbx_seq_one_letter_code
_entity_poly.pdbx_strand_id
1 'polypeptide(L)'
;MHRLHLITAATFAALMATTTLSQAQSAAPAGQPAEASEPAAKQGEPTATAATATTPARTGDIRSIVLFSGGVAEIVRAANVSGEATVGMEVPLDQVNDVLKSLVVRNPGGTVGQVSLEGSVNAQELSRAALFSPADLGSLGLLLNKMKGAKVRIEGNRSVTGTVLGTSQPPEGAGDDKAETPVAIVTLLTETGEIRSMPVFTNTALEILDEKTAEELKKTAASLAQSLSDDTRLISVKVDGSGERQVEFDYVVAAPVWKSSHRLVLSKDGKGRLQSWAVIENASGETWNDVKVSLSSGSPVTLRQNLFDPYFKERPEVPVFVDRQSVPDADRGEVPSAPRMAAKASRGIGGAAAFADNLMAAAPQAEAFSMGEASEVGEAVEGDVSVTYPLPRPVTLDAGSTLSVPIVDADVPAERIAVFTPGRGEIHPTAAVRLDNETGSALPAGIVTVYDASGYVGDSTLRPVPAGDERQVQFALDRKITVNTTERPEDRITEIRVVDGVLRYKQVQERQTIYSAANAGTEERKLSVAHPKMSGWDLTSEDRAGETETAYRLEATVPAGGTRDIRATARFVTDEGLALVEAGQSELVRFSRQSDDPKIAAALEELAAIQGEKATLDRQIERLEAEKADIFAAQDRIRENIKAVGQGDLRDGYLDTMARQEERLAAIDEAIAGLKGQREAVEARLREKIAAI
;
A
#
# COMPACT_ATOMS: atom_id res chain seq x y z
N MET A 1 -9.42 -38.35 40.62
CA MET A 1 -8.60 -37.99 41.80
C MET A 1 -8.04 -36.60 41.54
N HIS A 2 -8.18 -35.52 42.31
CA HIS A 2 -8.85 -35.13 43.55
C HIS A 2 -9.03 -33.58 43.44
N ARG A 3 -10.24 -33.04 43.64
CA ARG A 3 -10.69 -32.18 44.78
C ARG A 3 -9.85 -30.91 45.05
N LEU A 4 -10.36 -29.67 44.86
CA LEU A 4 -11.33 -28.84 45.64
C LEU A 4 -10.72 -28.11 46.87
N HIS A 5 -11.23 -26.88 47.13
CA HIS A 5 -11.18 -25.96 48.32
C HIS A 5 -10.42 -24.65 48.00
N LEU A 6 -10.97 -23.42 47.97
CA LEU A 6 -12.04 -22.73 48.76
C LEU A 6 -11.72 -22.66 50.26
N ILE A 7 -11.15 -21.54 50.71
CA ILE A 7 -11.10 -21.14 52.13
C ILE A 7 -11.45 -19.65 52.26
N THR A 8 -12.46 -19.43 53.10
CA THR A 8 -13.00 -18.17 53.63
C THR A 8 -12.35 -17.89 55.00
N ALA A 9 -12.07 -16.63 55.35
CA ALA A 9 -11.92 -16.13 56.72
C ALA A 9 -12.15 -14.60 56.69
N ALA A 10 -13.22 -14.00 57.23
CA ALA A 10 -13.72 -13.92 58.61
C ALA A 10 -12.84 -13.08 59.57
N THR A 11 -13.25 -11.80 59.69
CA THR A 11 -13.49 -11.04 60.93
C THR A 11 -12.34 -10.74 61.91
N PHE A 12 -12.04 -9.45 62.13
CA PHE A 12 -11.68 -8.92 63.45
C PHE A 12 -12.26 -7.51 63.67
N ALA A 13 -12.83 -7.33 64.87
CA ALA A 13 -13.57 -6.19 65.39
C ALA A 13 -12.64 -5.01 65.80
N ALA A 14 -13.03 -3.75 65.53
CA ALA A 14 -13.69 -2.78 66.42
C ALA A 14 -12.81 -2.13 67.52
N LEU A 15 -12.70 -0.80 67.48
CA LEU A 15 -12.72 0.03 68.69
C LEU A 15 -13.35 1.41 68.40
N MET A 16 -14.32 1.75 69.25
CA MET A 16 -15.13 2.97 69.32
C MET A 16 -14.43 4.09 70.11
N ALA A 17 -14.75 5.35 69.78
CA ALA A 17 -15.10 6.43 70.73
C ALA A 17 -15.57 7.66 69.91
N THR A 18 -16.87 7.90 69.69
CA THR A 18 -17.81 8.69 70.50
C THR A 18 -17.30 10.05 71.01
N THR A 19 -17.83 11.15 70.46
CA THR A 19 -18.49 12.18 71.27
C THR A 19 -19.42 13.05 70.43
N THR A 20 -20.67 13.06 70.87
CA THR A 20 -21.85 13.80 70.42
C THR A 20 -22.00 15.14 71.14
N LEU A 21 -22.76 16.06 70.53
CA LEU A 21 -23.69 17.09 71.06
C LEU A 21 -23.47 18.41 70.30
N SER A 22 -24.44 19.24 69.97
CA SER A 22 -25.91 19.20 69.92
C SER A 22 -26.31 20.54 69.31
N GLN A 23 -27.35 20.56 68.47
CA GLN A 23 -28.01 21.78 67.99
C GLN A 23 -28.74 22.52 69.12
N ALA A 24 -28.87 23.84 68.99
CA ALA A 24 -30.06 24.60 69.40
C ALA A 24 -30.16 25.94 68.63
N GLN A 25 -31.29 26.13 67.95
CA GLN A 25 -31.80 27.37 67.34
C GLN A 25 -32.64 28.20 68.33
N SER A 26 -32.70 29.52 68.14
CA SER A 26 -33.84 30.45 68.40
C SER A 26 -33.34 31.90 68.39
N ALA A 27 -33.61 32.72 67.36
CA ALA A 27 -34.80 33.58 67.12
C ALA A 27 -34.60 35.05 67.56
N ALA A 28 -35.08 35.97 66.69
CA ALA A 28 -34.96 37.44 66.76
C ALA A 28 -35.91 38.11 67.78
N PRO A 29 -35.77 39.44 67.99
CA PRO A 29 -36.90 40.32 67.65
C PRO A 29 -36.51 41.69 67.03
N ALA A 30 -37.52 42.39 66.50
CA ALA A 30 -37.48 43.68 65.82
C ALA A 30 -37.78 44.88 66.74
N GLY A 31 -37.32 46.09 66.36
CA GLY A 31 -37.82 47.40 66.87
C GLY A 31 -36.83 48.58 66.79
N GLN A 32 -37.05 49.50 65.85
CA GLN A 32 -36.47 50.88 65.70
C GLN A 32 -37.37 51.93 66.42
N PRO A 33 -37.14 53.30 66.45
CA PRO A 33 -36.31 54.18 65.56
C PRO A 33 -35.60 55.44 66.19
N ALA A 34 -34.93 56.22 65.30
CA ALA A 34 -34.59 57.68 65.31
C ALA A 34 -33.39 58.16 66.19
N GLU A 35 -32.54 59.16 65.88
CA GLU A 35 -32.45 60.21 64.83
C GLU A 35 -31.01 60.83 64.75
N ALA A 36 -30.70 61.41 63.58
CA ALA A 36 -29.59 62.25 63.08
C ALA A 36 -28.47 62.88 63.97
N SER A 37 -27.20 62.88 63.47
CA SER A 37 -26.45 64.07 62.93
C SER A 37 -24.95 63.82 62.63
N GLU A 38 -24.48 64.31 61.46
CA GLU A 38 -23.15 64.28 60.78
C GLU A 38 -22.05 65.20 61.39
N PRO A 39 -20.82 65.36 60.82
CA PRO A 39 -19.93 64.44 60.07
C PRO A 39 -18.44 64.53 60.52
N ALA A 40 -17.59 63.59 60.08
CA ALA A 40 -16.13 63.83 59.98
C ALA A 40 -15.51 63.02 58.83
N ALA A 41 -14.87 63.74 57.91
CA ALA A 41 -14.27 63.25 56.67
C ALA A 41 -13.03 62.36 56.90
N LYS A 42 -12.82 61.37 56.03
CA LYS A 42 -11.50 60.95 55.50
C LYS A 42 -11.62 60.02 54.28
N GLN A 43 -10.62 60.15 53.42
CA GLN A 43 -10.49 59.68 52.04
C GLN A 43 -10.21 58.18 51.89
N GLY A 44 -10.58 57.61 50.73
CA GLY A 44 -9.78 56.62 49.99
C GLY A 44 -10.35 55.19 49.89
N GLU A 45 -10.86 54.81 48.71
CA GLU A 45 -10.42 53.64 47.88
C GLU A 45 -11.49 53.26 46.84
N PRO A 46 -11.10 52.89 45.60
CA PRO A 46 -12.02 52.43 44.58
C PRO A 46 -12.46 50.98 44.89
N THR A 47 -13.76 50.75 44.95
CA THR A 47 -14.35 49.43 45.14
C THR A 47 -14.11 48.59 43.88
N ALA A 48 -13.19 47.64 43.95
CA ALA A 48 -13.08 46.58 42.97
C ALA A 48 -14.31 45.66 43.11
N THR A 49 -15.18 45.69 42.11
CA THR A 49 -16.27 44.72 41.95
C THR A 49 -15.64 43.34 41.80
N ALA A 50 -15.79 42.48 42.81
CA ALA A 50 -15.42 41.08 42.71
C ALA A 50 -16.31 40.42 41.65
N ALA A 51 -15.75 40.17 40.47
CA ALA A 51 -16.35 39.31 39.47
C ALA A 51 -16.44 37.90 40.08
N THR A 52 -17.65 37.43 40.32
CA THR A 52 -17.95 36.03 40.58
C THR A 52 -17.43 35.20 39.40
N ALA A 53 -16.36 34.43 39.65
CA ALA A 53 -15.86 33.42 38.72
C ALA A 53 -16.98 32.38 38.51
N THR A 54 -17.70 32.52 37.40
CA THR A 54 -18.66 31.51 36.95
C THR A 54 -17.83 30.34 36.43
N THR A 55 -18.02 29.14 36.98
CA THR A 55 -17.37 27.92 36.48
C THR A 55 -17.58 27.84 34.96
N PRO A 56 -16.53 27.68 34.14
CA PRO A 56 -16.68 27.64 32.70
C PRO A 56 -17.61 26.47 32.33
N ALA A 57 -18.59 26.74 31.46
CA ALA A 57 -19.40 25.68 30.89
C ALA A 57 -18.46 24.68 30.18
N ARG A 58 -18.72 23.38 30.27
CA ARG A 58 -17.93 22.36 29.56
C ARG A 58 -18.77 21.74 28.45
N THR A 59 -18.13 21.29 27.38
CA THR A 59 -18.80 20.43 26.42
C THR A 59 -19.29 19.16 27.11
N GLY A 60 -20.50 18.72 26.81
CA GLY A 60 -20.97 17.40 27.23
C GLY A 60 -20.32 16.27 26.43
N ASP A 61 -20.73 15.05 26.75
CA ASP A 61 -20.31 13.82 26.07
C ASP A 61 -20.58 13.89 24.55
N ILE A 62 -19.88 13.04 23.80
CA ILE A 62 -20.10 12.87 22.38
C ILE A 62 -21.57 12.51 22.12
N ARG A 63 -22.21 13.22 21.19
CA ARG A 63 -23.60 12.95 20.77
C ARG A 63 -23.67 12.09 19.51
N SER A 64 -22.82 12.38 18.55
CA SER A 64 -22.78 11.63 17.29
C SER A 64 -21.38 11.54 16.71
N ILE A 65 -21.12 10.44 16.01
CA ILE A 65 -19.88 10.16 15.32
C ILE A 65 -20.19 9.67 13.91
N VAL A 66 -19.52 10.25 12.92
CA VAL A 66 -19.45 9.67 11.57
C VAL A 66 -18.03 9.14 11.34
N LEU A 67 -17.90 7.83 11.12
CA LEU A 67 -16.62 7.18 10.85
C LEU A 67 -16.42 7.06 9.33
N PHE A 68 -15.32 7.61 8.82
CA PHE A 68 -15.01 7.60 7.39
C PHE A 68 -14.03 6.48 7.04
N SER A 69 -14.19 5.88 5.86
CA SER A 69 -13.22 4.90 5.34
C SER A 69 -11.83 5.51 5.09
N GLY A 70 -11.73 6.85 5.04
CA GLY A 70 -10.48 7.60 4.95
C GLY A 70 -9.67 7.72 6.25
N GLY A 71 -10.12 7.14 7.36
CA GLY A 71 -9.37 7.11 8.63
C GLY A 71 -9.52 8.38 9.47
N VAL A 72 -10.71 8.98 9.42
CA VAL A 72 -11.10 10.12 10.26
C VAL A 72 -12.49 9.91 10.83
N ALA A 73 -12.78 10.59 11.93
CA ALA A 73 -14.09 10.68 12.55
C ALA A 73 -14.53 12.13 12.61
N GLU A 74 -15.76 12.41 12.18
CA GLU A 74 -16.46 13.66 12.49
C GLU A 74 -17.22 13.44 13.80
N ILE A 75 -16.98 14.31 14.78
CA ILE A 75 -17.51 14.19 16.15
C ILE A 75 -18.32 15.44 16.45
N VAL A 76 -19.55 15.24 16.92
CA VAL A 76 -20.42 16.32 17.40
C VAL A 76 -20.64 16.20 18.90
N ARG A 77 -20.38 17.30 19.61
CA ARG A 77 -20.69 17.50 21.02
C ARG A 77 -21.64 18.67 21.21
N ALA A 78 -22.29 18.73 22.36
CA ALA A 78 -23.17 19.83 22.70
C ALA A 78 -22.86 20.38 24.11
N ALA A 79 -23.01 21.69 24.28
CA ALA A 79 -22.98 22.34 25.58
C ALA A 79 -24.26 23.16 25.77
N ASN A 80 -24.88 23.07 26.94
CA ASN A 80 -25.97 23.96 27.32
C ASN A 80 -25.36 25.22 27.91
N VAL A 81 -25.68 26.38 27.34
CA VAL A 81 -25.18 27.68 27.79
C VAL A 81 -26.35 28.63 28.05
N SER A 82 -26.15 29.56 28.97
CA SER A 82 -27.11 30.64 29.25
C SER A 82 -26.38 31.98 29.13
N GLY A 83 -26.92 32.91 28.33
CA GLY A 83 -26.29 34.21 28.10
C GLY A 83 -24.94 34.12 27.39
N GLU A 84 -23.99 34.99 27.76
CA GLU A 84 -22.59 34.91 27.32
C GLU A 84 -21.85 33.88 28.18
N ALA A 85 -21.07 33.01 27.54
CA ALA A 85 -20.33 31.96 28.23
C ALA A 85 -19.01 31.62 27.52
N THR A 86 -18.05 31.11 28.30
CA THR A 86 -16.87 30.42 27.77
C THR A 86 -17.06 28.94 27.98
N VAL A 87 -17.02 28.17 26.89
CA VAL A 87 -17.17 26.72 26.88
C VAL A 87 -15.81 26.05 26.73
N GLY A 88 -15.41 25.23 27.71
CA GLY A 88 -14.18 24.45 27.66
C GLY A 88 -14.38 23.04 27.10
N MET A 89 -13.50 22.61 26.21
CA MET A 89 -13.46 21.28 25.60
C MET A 89 -12.08 20.64 25.84
N GLU A 90 -12.05 19.47 26.49
CA GLU A 90 -10.83 18.69 26.67
C GLU A 90 -10.56 17.85 25.42
N VAL A 91 -9.33 17.92 24.92
CA VAL A 91 -8.92 17.26 23.67
C VAL A 91 -7.60 16.53 23.89
N PRO A 92 -7.46 15.25 23.48
CA PRO A 92 -6.17 14.55 23.48
C PRO A 92 -5.09 15.33 22.73
N LEU A 93 -3.86 15.35 23.27
CA LEU A 93 -2.78 16.19 22.75
C LEU A 93 -2.48 15.94 21.26
N ASP A 94 -2.53 14.68 20.82
CA ASP A 94 -2.33 14.26 19.45
C ASP A 94 -3.44 14.70 18.48
N GLN A 95 -4.64 14.99 19.01
CA GLN A 95 -5.82 15.45 18.26
C GLN A 95 -5.94 16.97 18.21
N VAL A 96 -5.22 17.73 19.05
CA VAL A 96 -5.35 19.21 19.14
C VAL A 96 -5.22 19.89 17.77
N ASN A 97 -4.24 19.47 16.97
CA ASN A 97 -4.03 19.99 15.61
C ASN A 97 -5.24 19.79 14.70
N ASP A 98 -5.88 18.62 14.81
CA ASP A 98 -6.99 18.23 13.96
C ASP A 98 -8.29 18.93 14.39
N VAL A 99 -8.48 19.12 15.70
CA VAL A 99 -9.60 19.91 16.22
C VAL A 99 -9.45 21.38 15.84
N LEU A 100 -8.27 21.99 16.04
CA LEU A 100 -8.06 23.41 15.72
C LEU A 100 -8.27 23.74 14.24
N LYS A 101 -7.91 22.83 13.32
CA LYS A 101 -8.10 23.06 11.88
C LYS A 101 -9.54 22.84 11.40
N SER A 102 -10.37 22.13 12.15
CA SER A 102 -11.67 21.63 11.67
C SER A 102 -12.88 22.08 12.49
N LEU A 103 -12.67 22.64 13.68
CA LEU A 103 -13.76 23.01 14.60
C LEU A 103 -14.75 24.00 13.98
N VAL A 104 -16.00 23.57 13.92
CA VAL A 104 -17.18 24.35 13.58
C VAL A 104 -18.07 24.45 14.82
N VAL A 105 -18.43 25.67 15.19
CA VAL A 105 -19.28 25.94 16.36
C VAL A 105 -20.63 26.47 15.88
N ARG A 106 -21.70 25.70 16.10
CA ARG A 106 -23.07 26.12 15.78
C ARG A 106 -23.71 26.71 17.04
N ASN A 107 -23.91 28.02 17.04
CA ASN A 107 -24.53 28.76 18.15
C ASN A 107 -25.86 29.38 17.69
N PRO A 108 -27.00 28.68 17.80
CA PRO A 108 -28.29 29.17 17.33
C PRO A 108 -28.73 30.43 18.09
N GLY A 109 -29.00 31.52 17.38
CA GLY A 109 -29.43 32.79 17.98
C GLY A 109 -28.33 33.57 18.70
N GLY A 110 -27.05 33.22 18.47
CA GLY A 110 -25.89 33.90 19.05
C GLY A 110 -24.70 33.96 18.10
N THR A 111 -23.56 34.50 18.57
CA THR A 111 -22.30 34.59 17.82
C THR A 111 -21.20 33.77 18.48
N VAL A 112 -20.20 33.38 17.70
CA VAL A 112 -19.01 32.66 18.20
C VAL A 112 -17.87 33.66 18.28
N GLY A 113 -17.26 33.76 19.46
CA GLY A 113 -16.14 34.64 19.76
C GLY A 113 -14.80 33.91 19.61
N GLN A 114 -13.84 34.28 20.46
CA GLN A 114 -12.48 33.74 20.41
C GLN A 114 -12.43 32.25 20.80
N VAL A 115 -11.64 31.48 20.05
CA VAL A 115 -11.14 30.15 20.45
C VAL A 115 -9.73 30.33 20.99
N SER A 116 -9.48 29.86 22.20
CA SER A 116 -8.17 29.92 22.86
C SER A 116 -7.78 28.54 23.37
N LEU A 117 -6.54 28.13 23.12
CA LEU A 117 -5.95 26.96 23.74
C LEU A 117 -5.24 27.39 25.02
N GLU A 118 -5.54 26.75 26.16
CA GLU A 118 -4.77 27.00 27.39
C GLU A 118 -3.37 26.39 27.24
N GLY A 119 -2.35 27.25 27.20
CA GLY A 119 -0.97 26.82 27.12
C GLY A 119 -0.50 26.27 28.46
N SER A 120 -0.18 24.97 28.53
CA SER A 120 0.75 24.52 29.57
C SER A 120 2.11 25.13 29.25
N VAL A 121 2.70 25.79 30.25
CA VAL A 121 4.02 26.41 30.16
C VAL A 121 4.96 25.36 29.56
N ASN A 122 5.45 25.62 28.34
CA ASN A 122 6.24 24.66 27.57
C ASN A 122 7.32 24.06 28.47
N ALA A 123 7.29 22.75 28.68
CA ALA A 123 8.39 22.05 29.35
C ALA A 123 9.75 22.34 28.68
N GLN A 124 9.72 22.73 27.39
CA GLN A 124 10.88 23.22 26.62
C GLN A 124 11.30 24.66 26.92
N GLU A 125 10.41 25.55 27.36
CA GLU A 125 10.78 26.90 27.81
C GLU A 125 11.31 26.86 29.25
N LEU A 126 10.73 26.01 30.09
CA LEU A 126 11.24 25.75 31.44
C LEU A 126 12.60 25.03 31.41
N SER A 127 12.82 24.09 30.47
CA SER A 127 14.12 23.39 30.34
C SER A 127 15.25 24.26 29.79
N ARG A 128 14.95 25.33 29.05
CA ARG A 128 15.94 26.26 28.50
C ARG A 128 16.62 27.11 29.58
N ALA A 129 15.96 27.27 30.74
CA ALA A 129 16.46 27.98 31.91
C ALA A 129 16.87 27.05 33.08
N ALA A 130 16.55 25.75 33.00
CA ALA A 130 16.80 24.79 34.08
C ALA A 130 18.26 24.30 34.10
N LEU A 131 18.80 24.07 35.30
CA LEU A 131 20.14 23.49 35.47
C LEU A 131 20.23 22.03 35.01
N PHE A 132 19.10 21.32 34.93
CA PHE A 132 19.00 19.91 34.55
C PHE A 132 18.01 19.71 33.39
N SER A 133 18.39 18.89 32.42
CA SER A 133 17.51 18.42 31.35
C SER A 133 16.96 17.02 31.66
N PRO A 134 15.83 16.59 31.04
CA PRO A 134 15.33 15.23 31.21
C PRO A 134 16.35 14.13 30.89
N ALA A 135 17.27 14.38 29.95
CA ALA A 135 18.34 13.44 29.60
C ALA A 135 19.38 13.28 30.73
N ASP A 136 19.62 14.33 31.51
CA ASP A 136 20.58 14.30 32.63
C ASP A 136 20.11 13.38 33.77
N LEU A 137 18.80 13.10 33.86
CA LEU A 137 18.19 12.23 34.87
C LEU A 137 18.26 10.74 34.52
N GLY A 138 18.72 10.39 33.31
CA GLY A 138 18.70 9.02 32.80
C GLY A 138 19.71 8.06 33.45
N SER A 139 20.71 8.58 34.17
CA SER A 139 21.58 7.77 35.03
C SER A 139 22.29 8.61 36.08
N LEU A 140 22.74 7.96 37.17
CA LEU A 140 23.50 8.62 38.23
C LEU A 140 24.82 9.22 37.71
N GLY A 141 25.43 8.61 36.69
CA GLY A 141 26.63 9.14 36.03
C GLY A 141 26.36 10.44 35.25
N LEU A 142 25.25 10.51 34.51
CA LEU A 142 24.86 11.72 33.77
C LEU A 142 24.49 12.86 34.72
N LEU A 143 23.76 12.53 35.78
CA LEU A 143 23.39 13.48 36.83
C LEU A 143 24.64 14.07 37.50
N LEU A 144 25.59 13.22 37.90
CA LEU A 144 26.87 13.66 38.50
C LEU A 144 27.75 14.43 37.51
N ASN A 145 27.72 14.09 36.22
CA ASN A 145 28.42 14.84 35.18
C ASN A 145 27.90 16.28 35.05
N LYS A 146 26.59 16.48 35.24
CA LYS A 146 25.94 17.79 35.23
C LYS A 146 26.23 18.59 36.50
N MET A 147 26.44 17.91 37.63
CA MET A 147 26.75 18.52 38.94
C MET A 147 28.23 18.78 39.19
N LYS A 148 29.06 18.98 38.16
CA LYS A 148 30.47 19.39 38.32
C LYS A 148 30.55 20.71 39.08
N GLY A 149 31.36 20.74 40.13
CA GLY A 149 31.49 21.86 41.06
C GLY A 149 30.51 21.82 42.23
N ALA A 150 29.51 20.92 42.24
CA ALA A 150 28.61 20.76 43.37
C ALA A 150 29.25 19.90 44.47
N LYS A 151 28.91 20.21 45.72
CA LYS A 151 29.32 19.42 46.88
C LYS A 151 28.33 18.28 47.09
N VAL A 152 28.84 17.06 47.17
CA VAL A 152 28.02 15.85 47.31
C VAL A 152 28.61 14.92 48.37
N ARG A 153 27.75 14.06 48.94
CA ARG A 153 28.13 12.89 49.72
C ARG A 153 27.66 11.65 48.97
N ILE A 154 28.61 10.79 48.63
CA ILE A 154 28.36 9.51 47.96
C ILE A 154 28.47 8.41 49.00
N GLU A 155 27.41 7.63 49.17
CA GLU A 155 27.35 6.48 50.07
C GLU A 155 27.35 5.18 49.26
N GLY A 156 28.53 4.53 49.25
CA GLY A 156 28.70 3.14 48.82
C GLY A 156 29.25 2.31 49.97
N ASN A 157 30.29 1.50 49.72
CA ASN A 157 30.97 0.73 50.78
C ASN A 157 31.66 1.64 51.84
N ARG A 158 31.92 2.90 51.50
CA ARG A 158 32.37 3.95 52.43
C ARG A 158 31.70 5.26 52.02
N SER A 159 31.28 6.06 52.99
CA SER A 159 30.74 7.41 52.74
C SER A 159 31.88 8.38 52.47
N VAL A 160 31.79 9.13 51.35
CA VAL A 160 32.79 10.12 50.97
C VAL A 160 32.11 11.42 50.59
N THR A 161 32.54 12.51 51.24
CA THR A 161 32.05 13.87 50.99
C THR A 161 33.11 14.68 50.24
N GLY A 162 32.71 15.36 49.17
CA GLY A 162 33.60 16.21 48.39
C GLY A 162 32.91 16.93 47.23
N THR A 163 33.66 17.77 46.52
CA THR A 163 33.20 18.50 45.35
C THR A 163 33.42 17.67 44.09
N VAL A 164 32.40 17.53 43.24
CA VAL A 164 32.51 16.78 41.98
C VAL A 164 33.41 17.52 41.00
N LEU A 165 34.52 16.90 40.61
CA LEU A 165 35.41 17.43 39.57
C LEU A 165 35.00 16.91 38.18
N GLY A 166 34.50 15.68 38.12
CA GLY A 166 33.99 15.09 36.90
C GLY A 166 33.68 13.62 37.01
N THR A 167 33.16 13.07 35.93
CA THR A 167 32.78 11.67 35.81
C THR A 167 33.40 11.08 34.55
N SER A 168 33.87 9.83 34.62
CA SER A 168 34.29 9.06 33.45
C SER A 168 33.47 7.78 33.35
N GLN A 169 33.43 7.21 32.15
CA GLN A 169 32.90 5.86 31.97
C GLN A 169 33.83 4.83 32.64
N PRO A 170 33.28 3.71 33.13
CA PRO A 170 34.10 2.59 33.54
C PRO A 170 34.90 2.05 32.35
N PRO A 171 36.11 1.50 32.55
CA PRO A 171 36.83 0.80 31.49
C PRO A 171 36.03 -0.41 30.99
N GLU A 172 35.91 -0.55 29.67
CA GLU A 172 35.24 -1.70 29.04
C GLU A 172 35.97 -3.01 29.38
N GLY A 173 35.24 -4.00 29.91
CA GLY A 173 35.75 -5.37 30.14
C GLY A 173 36.28 -5.67 31.56
N ALA A 174 36.09 -4.80 32.55
CA ALA A 174 36.51 -5.04 33.94
C ALA A 174 35.47 -5.79 34.79
N GLY A 175 34.88 -6.87 34.27
CA GLY A 175 33.96 -7.73 35.01
C GLY A 175 34.44 -9.18 35.02
N ASP A 176 34.89 -9.66 36.18
CA ASP A 176 34.78 -11.09 36.50
C ASP A 176 33.28 -11.41 36.61
N ASP A 177 32.82 -12.58 36.15
CA ASP A 177 31.39 -12.98 35.99
C ASP A 177 30.52 -12.92 37.28
N LYS A 178 31.04 -12.38 38.40
CA LYS A 178 30.34 -12.22 39.68
C LYS A 178 30.48 -10.83 40.33
N ALA A 179 31.10 -9.83 39.69
CA ALA A 179 31.23 -8.48 40.25
C ALA A 179 30.23 -7.48 39.62
N GLU A 180 29.53 -6.69 40.44
CA GLU A 180 28.67 -5.59 39.95
C GLU A 180 29.52 -4.61 39.12
N THR A 181 29.05 -4.26 37.93
CA THR A 181 29.73 -3.28 37.06
C THR A 181 29.33 -1.87 37.50
N PRO A 182 30.27 -0.96 37.77
CA PRO A 182 29.92 0.41 38.11
C PRO A 182 29.28 1.13 36.91
N VAL A 183 28.32 2.03 37.18
CA VAL A 183 27.65 2.85 36.16
C VAL A 183 28.48 4.08 35.76
N ALA A 184 29.37 4.54 36.64
CA ALA A 184 30.32 5.62 36.38
C ALA A 184 31.48 5.59 37.37
N ILE A 185 32.59 6.24 37.03
CA ILE A 185 33.65 6.59 37.98
C ILE A 185 33.58 8.09 38.23
N VAL A 186 33.47 8.49 39.49
CA VAL A 186 33.32 9.89 39.90
C VAL A 186 34.58 10.35 40.61
N THR A 187 35.12 11.48 40.20
CA THR A 187 36.29 12.10 40.84
C THR A 187 35.82 13.23 41.75
N LEU A 188 36.14 13.12 43.03
CA LEU A 188 35.78 14.08 44.08
C LEU A 188 37.04 14.77 44.64
N LEU A 189 36.94 16.08 44.89
CA LEU A 189 37.87 16.82 45.75
C LEU A 189 37.31 16.83 47.17
N THR A 190 37.95 16.12 48.08
CA THR A 190 37.54 16.06 49.49
C THR A 190 37.87 17.36 50.24
N GLU A 191 37.25 17.56 51.40
CA GLU A 191 37.48 18.76 52.23
C GLU A 191 38.90 18.86 52.78
N THR A 192 39.60 17.73 52.90
CA THR A 192 41.02 17.66 53.29
C THR A 192 41.97 17.99 52.14
N GLY A 193 41.44 18.27 50.93
CA GLY A 193 42.21 18.59 49.74
C GLY A 193 42.66 17.37 48.92
N GLU A 194 42.30 16.14 49.32
CA GLU A 194 42.62 14.93 48.58
C GLU A 194 41.66 14.74 47.39
N ILE A 195 42.20 14.32 46.24
CA ILE A 195 41.40 13.92 45.08
C ILE A 195 41.17 12.41 45.14
N ARG A 196 39.91 11.98 45.09
CA ARG A 196 39.52 10.57 45.16
C ARG A 196 38.60 10.20 44.00
N SER A 197 38.98 9.16 43.25
CA SER A 197 38.13 8.55 42.23
C SER A 197 37.39 7.34 42.83
N MET A 198 36.08 7.29 42.68
CA MET A 198 35.24 6.24 43.23
C MET A 198 34.30 5.65 42.18
N PRO A 199 34.17 4.31 42.11
CA PRO A 199 33.12 3.68 41.33
C PRO A 199 31.76 3.96 41.96
N VAL A 200 30.78 4.27 41.13
CA VAL A 200 29.38 4.46 41.49
C VAL A 200 28.58 3.34 40.85
N PHE A 201 27.72 2.69 41.63
CA PHE A 201 26.88 1.57 41.22
C PHE A 201 25.40 1.99 41.20
N THR A 202 24.53 1.14 40.65
CA THR A 202 23.08 1.41 40.56
C THR A 202 22.40 1.60 41.91
N ASN A 203 22.95 1.00 42.98
CA ASN A 203 22.44 1.08 44.36
C ASN A 203 23.14 2.15 45.22
N THR A 204 24.02 2.97 44.65
CA THR A 204 24.77 3.99 45.40
C THR A 204 23.85 5.14 45.79
N ALA A 205 23.81 5.48 47.08
CA ALA A 205 23.04 6.63 47.54
C ALA A 205 23.87 7.91 47.36
N LEU A 206 23.22 8.95 46.86
CA LEU A 206 23.82 10.26 46.63
C LEU A 206 23.04 11.31 47.41
N GLU A 207 23.73 12.07 48.25
CA GLU A 207 23.19 13.23 48.93
C GLU A 207 23.85 14.49 48.33
N ILE A 208 23.03 15.39 47.80
CA ILE A 208 23.48 16.67 47.27
C ILE A 208 23.51 17.64 48.45
N LEU A 209 24.72 18.12 48.80
CA LEU A 209 24.93 19.00 49.94
C LEU A 209 24.84 20.49 49.56
N ASP A 210 24.77 20.80 48.26
CA ASP A 210 24.46 22.14 47.77
C ASP A 210 22.95 22.36 47.68
N GLU A 211 22.40 23.17 48.60
CA GLU A 211 20.95 23.38 48.73
C GLU A 211 20.31 23.93 47.44
N LYS A 212 21.00 24.85 46.75
CA LYS A 212 20.50 25.44 45.51
C LYS A 212 20.36 24.40 44.38
N THR A 213 21.36 23.53 44.23
CA THR A 213 21.31 22.43 43.26
C THR A 213 20.23 21.39 43.64
N ALA A 214 20.08 21.09 44.93
CA ALA A 214 19.06 20.14 45.42
C ALA A 214 17.63 20.65 45.21
N GLU A 215 17.35 21.93 45.46
CA GLU A 215 16.05 22.55 45.20
C GLU A 215 15.70 22.55 43.70
N GLU A 216 16.66 22.86 42.83
CA GLU A 216 16.45 22.88 41.38
C GLU A 216 16.15 21.47 40.84
N LEU A 217 16.84 20.44 41.36
CA LEU A 217 16.58 19.06 40.99
C LEU A 217 15.16 18.61 41.40
N LYS A 218 14.70 19.00 42.60
CA LYS A 218 13.32 18.73 43.06
C LYS A 218 12.28 19.40 42.17
N LYS A 219 12.50 20.67 41.78
CA LYS A 219 11.61 21.41 40.86
C LYS A 219 11.56 20.76 39.48
N THR A 220 12.71 20.34 38.95
CA THR A 220 12.81 19.66 37.65
C THR A 220 12.06 18.32 37.66
N ALA A 221 12.21 17.52 38.72
CA ALA A 221 11.49 16.26 38.88
C ALA A 221 9.96 16.46 38.98
N ALA A 222 9.50 17.48 39.71
CA ALA A 222 8.08 17.81 39.80
C ALA A 222 7.51 18.28 38.45
N SER A 223 8.23 19.11 37.69
CA SER A 223 7.83 19.55 36.35
C SER A 223 7.75 18.40 35.36
N LEU A 224 8.68 17.42 35.44
CA LEU A 224 8.67 16.24 34.57
C LEU A 224 7.48 15.32 34.88
N ALA A 225 7.16 15.11 36.17
CA ALA A 225 5.98 14.34 36.57
C ALA A 225 4.67 14.98 36.05
N GLN A 226 4.60 16.31 36.05
CA GLN A 226 3.44 17.05 35.55
C GLN A 226 3.35 17.02 34.02
N SER A 227 4.47 17.09 33.29
CA SER A 227 4.46 16.97 31.83
C SER A 227 4.13 15.56 31.33
N LEU A 228 4.44 14.53 32.12
CA LEU A 228 4.12 13.13 31.82
C LEU A 228 2.64 12.77 32.08
N SER A 229 1.88 13.67 32.72
CA SER A 229 0.45 13.49 33.02
C SER A 229 -0.48 14.36 32.16
N ASP A 230 0.09 15.19 31.29
CA ASP A 230 -0.62 16.21 30.50
C ASP A 230 -0.94 15.67 29.08
N ASP A 231 -1.70 14.57 28.98
CA ASP A 231 -2.08 13.93 27.70
C ASP A 231 -3.31 14.60 27.04
N THR A 232 -3.90 15.61 27.67
CA THR A 232 -5.04 16.38 27.14
C THR A 232 -4.77 17.89 27.20
N ARG A 233 -5.49 18.67 26.40
CA ARG A 233 -5.46 20.13 26.40
C ARG A 233 -6.87 20.70 26.44
N LEU A 234 -7.03 21.84 27.11
CA LEU A 234 -8.30 22.55 27.19
C LEU A 234 -8.39 23.61 26.09
N ILE A 235 -9.32 23.42 25.16
CA ILE A 235 -9.73 24.42 24.17
C ILE A 235 -10.94 25.17 24.72
N SER A 236 -10.81 26.47 24.92
CA SER A 236 -11.87 27.35 25.41
C SER A 236 -12.46 28.16 24.26
N VAL A 237 -13.78 28.09 24.09
CA VAL A 237 -14.54 28.78 23.04
C VAL A 237 -15.48 29.79 23.69
N LYS A 238 -15.33 31.07 23.36
CA LYS A 238 -16.27 32.11 23.80
C LYS A 238 -17.52 32.10 22.91
N VAL A 239 -18.70 32.11 23.51
CA VAL A 239 -19.99 32.19 22.80
C VAL A 239 -20.86 33.28 23.40
N ASP A 240 -21.42 34.13 22.53
CA ASP A 240 -22.28 35.24 22.93
C ASP A 240 -23.73 34.96 22.50
N GLY A 241 -24.69 35.55 23.20
CA GLY A 241 -26.11 35.40 22.93
C GLY A 241 -26.97 35.57 24.18
N SER A 242 -28.28 35.39 24.06
CA SER A 242 -29.24 35.55 25.16
C SER A 242 -30.06 34.28 25.40
N GLY A 243 -30.56 34.13 26.63
CA GLY A 243 -31.36 32.97 27.04
C GLY A 243 -30.57 31.66 27.11
N GLU A 244 -31.27 30.58 27.45
CA GLU A 244 -30.75 29.22 27.40
C GLU A 244 -30.74 28.69 25.97
N ARG A 245 -29.61 28.13 25.55
CA ARG A 245 -29.45 27.55 24.22
C ARG A 245 -28.42 26.43 24.23
N GLN A 246 -28.52 25.55 23.24
CA GLN A 246 -27.57 24.48 23.02
C GLN A 246 -26.59 24.89 21.93
N VAL A 247 -25.30 24.90 22.25
CA VAL A 247 -24.21 25.15 21.30
C VAL A 247 -23.61 23.82 20.90
N GLU A 248 -23.46 23.59 19.60
CA GLU A 248 -22.83 22.38 19.07
C GLU A 248 -21.40 22.65 18.61
N PHE A 249 -20.54 21.67 18.86
CA PHE A 249 -19.13 21.66 18.49
C PHE A 249 -18.92 20.45 17.58
N ASP A 250 -18.61 20.73 16.32
CA ASP A 250 -18.45 19.75 15.24
C ASP A 250 -17.02 19.84 14.75
N TYR A 251 -16.28 18.73 14.78
CA TYR A 251 -14.87 18.72 14.42
C TYR A 251 -14.43 17.34 13.94
N VAL A 252 -13.29 17.30 13.27
CA VAL A 252 -12.73 16.08 12.68
C VAL A 252 -11.42 15.72 13.35
N VAL A 253 -11.27 14.45 13.73
CA VAL A 253 -10.03 13.88 14.28
C VAL A 253 -9.61 12.63 13.53
N ALA A 254 -8.32 12.30 13.57
CA ALA A 254 -7.84 10.99 13.13
C ALA A 254 -8.56 9.87 13.88
N ALA A 255 -8.97 8.82 13.16
CA ALA A 255 -9.64 7.66 13.74
C ALA A 255 -9.29 6.38 12.96
N PRO A 256 -9.33 5.19 13.59
CA PRO A 256 -9.19 3.93 12.89
C PRO A 256 -10.19 3.80 11.75
N VAL A 257 -9.71 3.31 10.59
CA VAL A 257 -10.58 2.99 9.45
C VAL A 257 -11.54 1.87 9.84
N TRP A 258 -12.84 2.09 9.66
CA TRP A 258 -13.82 1.01 9.80
C TRP A 258 -13.68 0.01 8.66
N LYS A 259 -13.85 -1.29 8.96
CA LYS A 259 -13.60 -2.37 8.00
C LYS A 259 -14.89 -3.13 7.72
N SER A 260 -15.21 -3.36 6.45
CA SER A 260 -16.30 -4.23 6.04
C SER A 260 -15.86 -5.68 5.91
N SER A 261 -16.69 -6.58 6.42
CA SER A 261 -16.61 -8.02 6.18
C SER A 261 -17.97 -8.53 5.73
N HIS A 262 -17.98 -9.33 4.68
CA HIS A 262 -19.19 -9.87 4.09
C HIS A 262 -19.22 -11.38 4.27
N ARG A 263 -20.41 -11.91 4.55
CA ARG A 263 -20.70 -13.34 4.60
C ARG A 263 -21.74 -13.63 3.53
N LEU A 264 -21.40 -14.51 2.60
CA LEU A 264 -22.31 -14.93 1.53
C LEU A 264 -22.58 -16.42 1.66
N VAL A 265 -23.82 -16.78 1.99
CA VAL A 265 -24.26 -18.17 2.06
C VAL A 265 -25.08 -18.50 0.81
N LEU A 266 -24.55 -19.41 -0.01
CA LEU A 266 -25.17 -19.78 -1.27
C LEU A 266 -26.27 -20.82 -1.07
N SER A 267 -27.42 -20.60 -1.71
CA SER A 267 -28.50 -21.58 -1.83
C SER A 267 -28.43 -22.31 -3.18
N LYS A 268 -29.20 -23.39 -3.32
CA LYS A 268 -29.26 -24.18 -4.57
C LYS A 268 -30.06 -23.50 -5.69
N ASP A 269 -30.84 -22.47 -5.36
CA ASP A 269 -31.79 -21.84 -6.29
C ASP A 269 -31.22 -20.60 -6.99
N GLY A 270 -29.89 -20.45 -7.02
CA GLY A 270 -29.22 -19.29 -7.62
C GLY A 270 -29.35 -17.99 -6.81
N LYS A 271 -29.81 -18.09 -5.56
CA LYS A 271 -29.85 -17.00 -4.58
C LYS A 271 -28.79 -17.19 -3.52
N GLY A 272 -28.37 -16.10 -2.88
CA GLY A 272 -27.47 -16.12 -1.73
C GLY A 272 -27.96 -15.16 -0.66
N ARG A 273 -27.79 -15.56 0.60
CA ARG A 273 -28.03 -14.64 1.72
C ARG A 273 -26.73 -13.90 2.00
N LEU A 274 -26.76 -12.58 1.86
CA LEU A 274 -25.61 -11.70 2.07
C LEU A 274 -25.77 -10.94 3.39
N GLN A 275 -24.78 -11.07 4.27
CA GLN A 275 -24.64 -10.22 5.44
C GLN A 275 -23.35 -9.40 5.36
N SER A 276 -23.47 -8.09 5.42
CA SER A 276 -22.33 -7.17 5.51
C SER A 276 -22.24 -6.63 6.93
N TRP A 277 -21.03 -6.67 7.48
CA TRP A 277 -20.72 -6.24 8.84
C TRP A 277 -19.64 -5.18 8.82
N ALA A 278 -19.79 -4.17 9.66
CA ALA A 278 -18.77 -3.17 9.91
C ALA A 278 -18.09 -3.42 11.24
N VAL A 279 -16.76 -3.43 11.23
CA VAL A 279 -15.93 -3.48 12.43
C VAL A 279 -15.41 -2.07 12.70
N ILE A 280 -15.77 -1.54 13.86
CA ILE A 280 -15.40 -0.20 14.33
C ILE A 280 -14.62 -0.28 15.64
N GLU A 281 -13.75 0.69 15.87
CA GLU A 281 -12.90 0.77 17.06
C GLU A 281 -13.04 2.16 17.68
N ASN A 282 -13.26 2.22 18.99
CA ASN A 282 -13.29 3.48 19.71
C ASN A 282 -11.87 3.92 20.07
N ALA A 283 -11.31 4.82 19.26
CA ALA A 283 -10.05 5.51 19.56
C ALA A 283 -10.24 7.01 19.86
N SER A 284 -11.43 7.44 20.28
CA SER A 284 -11.67 8.87 20.59
C SER A 284 -11.02 9.32 21.91
N GLY A 285 -10.52 8.38 22.72
CA GLY A 285 -9.88 8.66 24.01
C GLY A 285 -10.85 8.71 25.20
N GLU A 286 -12.16 8.50 24.97
CA GLU A 286 -13.19 8.45 26.01
C GLU A 286 -14.26 7.39 25.69
N THR A 287 -15.00 6.93 26.70
CA THR A 287 -16.10 5.98 26.51
C THR A 287 -17.30 6.64 25.81
N TRP A 288 -17.86 5.97 24.81
CA TRP A 288 -19.11 6.38 24.17
C TRP A 288 -20.30 5.97 25.03
N ASN A 289 -21.19 6.91 25.32
CA ASN A 289 -22.44 6.68 26.05
C ASN A 289 -23.64 7.07 25.17
N ASP A 290 -24.38 6.08 24.66
CA ASP A 290 -25.56 6.28 23.79
C ASP A 290 -25.30 7.22 22.58
N VAL A 291 -24.17 7.01 21.91
CA VAL A 291 -23.73 7.82 20.76
C VAL A 291 -24.42 7.39 19.47
N LYS A 292 -24.93 8.34 18.69
CA LYS A 292 -25.41 8.05 17.32
C LYS A 292 -24.22 7.85 16.38
N VAL A 293 -24.06 6.63 15.85
CA VAL A 293 -22.93 6.29 14.97
C VAL A 293 -23.42 6.09 13.54
N SER A 294 -22.70 6.67 12.58
CA SER A 294 -22.89 6.42 11.14
C SER A 294 -21.56 6.11 10.48
N LEU A 295 -21.57 5.26 9.45
CA LEU A 295 -20.37 4.84 8.74
C LEU A 295 -20.42 5.38 7.31
N SER A 296 -19.42 6.14 6.89
CA SER A 296 -19.36 6.68 5.54
C SER A 296 -18.32 5.93 4.71
N SER A 297 -18.70 5.55 3.49
CA SER A 297 -17.78 5.02 2.48
C SER A 297 -16.93 6.11 1.80
N GLY A 298 -17.08 7.37 2.23
CA GLY A 298 -16.28 8.48 1.74
C GLY A 298 -14.84 8.43 2.25
N SER A 299 -13.90 8.70 1.36
CA SER A 299 -12.49 8.93 1.71
C SER A 299 -12.13 10.40 1.47
N PRO A 300 -12.46 11.31 2.41
CA PRO A 300 -12.10 12.71 2.27
C PRO A 300 -10.57 12.88 2.23
N VAL A 301 -10.09 13.92 1.55
CA VAL A 301 -8.66 14.26 1.58
C VAL A 301 -8.33 14.84 2.96
N THR A 302 -7.47 14.16 3.71
CA THR A 302 -7.10 14.53 5.08
C THR A 302 -5.66 15.07 5.09
N LEU A 303 -5.52 16.34 5.49
CA LEU A 303 -4.21 16.99 5.66
C LEU A 303 -3.99 17.26 7.15
N ARG A 304 -2.80 16.91 7.64
CA ARG A 304 -2.33 17.24 8.99
C ARG A 304 -1.42 18.45 8.93
N GLN A 305 -1.70 19.45 9.75
CA GLN A 305 -0.85 20.62 9.93
C GLN A 305 -0.50 20.75 11.40
N ASN A 306 0.77 20.96 11.72
CA ASN A 306 1.17 21.27 13.08
C ASN A 306 0.77 22.72 13.39
N LEU A 307 -0.32 22.89 14.13
CA LEU A 307 -0.88 24.15 14.62
C LEU A 307 -0.60 24.36 16.12
N PHE A 308 -0.29 23.28 16.84
CA PHE A 308 -0.04 23.26 18.28
C PHE A 308 1.41 23.67 18.62
N ASP A 309 2.41 23.02 18.00
CA ASP A 309 3.80 23.35 18.34
C ASP A 309 4.24 24.66 17.69
N PRO A 310 5.05 25.49 18.38
CA PRO A 310 5.61 26.68 17.78
C PRO A 310 6.60 26.29 16.66
N TYR A 311 6.23 26.58 15.42
CA TYR A 311 7.10 26.40 14.27
C TYR A 311 7.97 27.64 14.05
N PHE A 312 9.26 27.53 14.34
CA PHE A 312 10.24 28.57 14.05
C PHE A 312 10.90 28.30 12.69
N LYS A 313 10.75 29.23 11.75
CA LYS A 313 11.53 29.22 10.51
C LYS A 313 13.01 29.43 10.86
N GLU A 314 13.87 28.56 10.34
CA GLU A 314 15.31 28.71 10.44
C GLU A 314 15.71 30.03 9.78
N ARG A 315 16.28 30.93 10.58
CA ARG A 315 16.74 32.24 10.13
C ARG A 315 18.23 32.12 9.85
N PRO A 316 18.70 32.35 8.61
CA PRO A 316 20.13 32.43 8.36
C PRO A 316 20.72 33.57 9.19
N GLU A 317 21.71 33.26 10.02
CA GLU A 317 22.57 34.30 10.59
C GLU A 317 23.45 34.84 9.46
N VAL A 318 23.31 36.14 9.18
CA VAL A 318 24.20 36.86 8.26
C VAL A 318 25.43 37.29 9.07
N PRO A 319 26.63 36.73 8.82
CA PRO A 319 27.83 37.22 9.49
C PRO A 319 28.10 38.67 9.08
N VAL A 320 28.59 39.47 10.03
CA VAL A 320 29.00 40.85 9.78
C VAL A 320 30.18 40.84 8.82
N PHE A 321 29.99 41.35 7.61
CA PHE A 321 31.00 41.40 6.56
C PHE A 321 32.15 42.34 6.95
N VAL A 322 33.32 41.77 7.23
CA VAL A 322 34.60 42.47 7.18
C VAL A 322 35.44 41.81 6.10
N ASP A 323 35.79 42.64 5.11
CA ASP A 323 36.46 42.31 3.86
C ASP A 323 37.74 41.49 4.06
N ARG A 324 37.82 40.31 3.44
CA ARG A 324 39.08 39.70 2.97
C ARG A 324 38.86 38.50 2.05
N GLN A 325 39.25 38.73 0.79
CA GLN A 325 39.97 37.86 -0.15
C GLN A 325 39.52 36.40 -0.33
N SER A 326 39.10 36.11 -1.57
CA SER A 326 38.86 34.75 -2.07
C SER A 326 40.14 33.91 -2.05
N VAL A 327 40.05 32.71 -1.50
CA VAL A 327 40.94 31.59 -1.83
C VAL A 327 40.07 30.51 -2.46
N PRO A 328 40.23 30.17 -3.74
CA PRO A 328 39.62 28.98 -4.29
C PRO A 328 40.50 27.76 -3.98
N ASP A 329 39.89 26.73 -3.40
CA ASP A 329 40.35 25.33 -3.45
C ASP A 329 39.09 24.45 -3.41
N ALA A 330 39.06 23.24 -3.91
CA ALA A 330 39.78 22.51 -4.94
C ALA A 330 38.85 21.32 -5.23
N ASP A 331 38.86 20.83 -6.46
CA ASP A 331 38.12 19.62 -6.84
C ASP A 331 38.46 18.46 -5.89
N ARG A 332 37.43 17.90 -5.26
CA ARG A 332 37.52 16.73 -4.37
C ARG A 332 36.61 15.68 -4.96
N GLY A 333 37.21 14.88 -5.84
CA GLY A 333 36.54 13.89 -6.66
C GLY A 333 35.70 12.83 -5.93
N GLU A 334 35.27 11.88 -6.75
CA GLU A 334 34.34 10.79 -6.52
C GLU A 334 34.46 10.09 -5.15
N VAL A 335 33.36 10.05 -4.40
CA VAL A 335 33.26 9.34 -3.12
C VAL A 335 32.70 7.93 -3.36
N PRO A 336 33.40 6.86 -2.96
CA PRO A 336 33.01 5.47 -3.25
C PRO A 336 31.74 5.02 -2.52
N SER A 337 30.94 4.24 -3.24
CA SER A 337 29.84 3.44 -2.74
C SER A 337 30.28 2.43 -1.68
N ALA A 338 29.51 2.33 -0.58
CA ALA A 338 29.71 1.34 0.47
C ALA A 338 29.49 -0.11 -0.03
N PRO A 339 30.23 -1.09 0.52
CA PRO A 339 30.20 -2.48 0.08
C PRO A 339 28.91 -3.22 0.49
N ARG A 340 28.28 -3.86 -0.49
CA ARG A 340 27.37 -5.01 -0.29
C ARG A 340 28.21 -6.29 -0.15
N MET A 341 28.12 -6.96 0.98
CA MET A 341 28.41 -8.40 1.12
C MET A 341 27.15 -9.06 1.72
N ALA A 342 26.41 -9.87 0.97
CA ALA A 342 26.67 -11.29 0.66
C ALA A 342 26.44 -12.21 1.87
N ALA A 343 25.19 -12.63 2.07
CA ALA A 343 24.87 -13.86 2.79
C ALA A 343 24.68 -14.98 1.75
N LYS A 344 25.56 -15.98 1.78
CA LYS A 344 25.46 -17.23 1.01
C LYS A 344 24.62 -18.26 1.77
N ALA A 345 24.00 -19.11 0.97
CA ALA A 345 23.06 -20.15 1.30
C ALA A 345 23.67 -21.48 1.83
N SER A 346 22.81 -22.28 2.47
CA SER A 346 22.76 -23.76 2.43
C SER A 346 21.26 -24.15 2.48
N ARG A 347 20.62 -24.73 1.45
CA ARG A 347 20.55 -26.16 1.01
C ARG A 347 20.47 -27.17 2.17
N GLY A 348 19.49 -28.06 2.27
CA GLY A 348 18.31 -28.32 1.44
C GLY A 348 17.61 -29.65 1.79
N ILE A 349 16.54 -29.91 1.01
CA ILE A 349 15.99 -31.20 0.55
C ILE A 349 15.28 -32.13 1.56
N GLY A 350 13.97 -32.29 1.33
CA GLY A 350 13.38 -33.61 1.00
C GLY A 350 12.41 -34.21 2.01
N GLY A 351 11.23 -34.64 1.52
CA GLY A 351 10.54 -35.80 2.10
C GLY A 351 9.03 -35.68 2.30
N ALA A 352 8.31 -36.10 1.27
CA ALA A 352 6.98 -36.72 1.25
C ALA A 352 6.26 -37.07 2.57
N ALA A 353 4.95 -36.77 2.57
CA ALA A 353 3.83 -37.63 2.95
C ALA A 353 4.05 -38.69 4.04
N ALA A 354 3.52 -38.44 5.24
CA ALA A 354 2.91 -39.44 6.12
C ALA A 354 2.29 -38.75 7.35
N PHE A 355 1.01 -38.35 7.28
CA PHE A 355 0.11 -38.29 8.44
C PHE A 355 -1.33 -38.44 7.93
N ALA A 356 -1.60 -39.60 7.33
CA ALA A 356 -2.92 -40.16 7.22
C ALA A 356 -2.95 -41.38 8.15
N ASP A 357 -3.46 -41.19 9.37
CA ASP A 357 -4.23 -42.18 10.13
C ASP A 357 -4.57 -41.60 11.50
N ASN A 358 -5.80 -41.10 11.63
CA ASN A 358 -6.71 -41.32 12.77
C ASN A 358 -7.88 -40.33 12.72
N LEU A 359 -8.86 -40.59 11.84
CA LEU A 359 -10.19 -40.02 11.94
C LEU A 359 -11.23 -41.05 11.46
N MET A 360 -11.74 -41.87 12.38
CA MET A 360 -13.09 -42.41 12.28
C MET A 360 -13.85 -42.02 13.54
N ALA A 361 -14.51 -40.87 13.46
CA ALA A 361 -15.67 -40.55 14.28
C ALA A 361 -16.84 -40.34 13.33
N ALA A 362 -17.96 -41.01 13.64
CA ALA A 362 -19.16 -41.06 12.82
C ALA A 362 -19.63 -39.65 12.43
N ALA A 363 -19.83 -39.44 11.11
CA ALA A 363 -20.36 -38.21 10.57
C ALA A 363 -21.81 -38.02 11.05
N PRO A 364 -22.14 -36.91 11.73
CA PRO A 364 -23.52 -36.51 11.91
C PRO A 364 -24.11 -36.12 10.54
N GLN A 365 -25.38 -36.44 10.33
CA GLN A 365 -26.17 -35.89 9.22
C GLN A 365 -26.03 -34.37 9.21
N ALA A 366 -25.62 -33.82 8.07
CA ALA A 366 -25.48 -32.38 7.88
C ALA A 366 -26.86 -31.72 8.02
N GLU A 367 -27.07 -31.03 9.14
CA GLU A 367 -28.02 -29.93 9.19
C GLU A 367 -27.58 -28.90 8.14
N ALA A 368 -28.52 -28.40 7.33
CA ALA A 368 -28.21 -27.39 6.33
C ALA A 368 -27.54 -26.19 7.01
N PHE A 369 -26.41 -25.74 6.45
CA PHE A 369 -25.71 -24.53 6.93
C PHE A 369 -26.67 -23.34 6.81
N SER A 370 -27.26 -22.93 7.93
CA SER A 370 -28.28 -21.88 8.02
C SER A 370 -27.69 -20.67 8.70
N MET A 371 -27.74 -19.52 8.04
CA MET A 371 -27.33 -18.24 8.64
C MET A 371 -28.50 -17.66 9.45
N GLY A 372 -28.23 -17.33 10.71
CA GLY A 372 -29.21 -16.64 11.57
C GLY A 372 -29.49 -15.22 11.07
N GLU A 373 -30.69 -14.73 11.37
CA GLU A 373 -31.11 -13.37 11.05
C GLU A 373 -30.30 -12.36 11.87
N ALA A 374 -29.79 -11.31 11.20
CA ALA A 374 -29.10 -10.23 11.88
C ALA A 374 -30.11 -9.39 12.68
N SER A 375 -29.64 -8.77 13.76
CA SER A 375 -30.39 -7.71 14.43
C SER A 375 -30.69 -6.57 13.44
N GLU A 376 -31.76 -5.82 13.70
CA GLU A 376 -32.23 -4.65 12.95
C GLU A 376 -31.09 -3.85 12.30
N VAL A 377 -31.18 -3.67 10.97
CA VAL A 377 -30.19 -2.98 10.13
C VAL A 377 -30.75 -1.61 9.73
N GLY A 378 -29.93 -0.56 9.82
CA GLY A 378 -30.34 0.79 9.41
C GLY A 378 -30.40 0.96 7.89
N GLU A 379 -31.28 1.84 7.41
CA GLU A 379 -31.40 2.17 5.98
C GLU A 379 -30.21 3.03 5.54
N ALA A 380 -29.46 2.55 4.53
CA ALA A 380 -28.33 3.29 3.98
C ALA A 380 -28.80 4.52 3.19
N VAL A 381 -28.05 5.61 3.29
CA VAL A 381 -28.34 6.89 2.61
C VAL A 381 -27.29 7.12 1.54
N GLU A 382 -27.72 7.17 0.27
CA GLU A 382 -26.85 7.53 -0.86
C GLU A 382 -26.67 9.05 -0.95
N GLY A 383 -25.42 9.50 -1.02
CA GLY A 383 -25.03 10.87 -1.34
C GLY A 383 -24.17 10.94 -2.60
N ASP A 384 -23.91 12.15 -3.09
CA ASP A 384 -23.24 12.38 -4.38
C ASP A 384 -21.83 11.78 -4.48
N VAL A 385 -21.12 11.67 -3.35
CA VAL A 385 -19.71 11.24 -3.28
C VAL A 385 -19.46 10.10 -2.29
N SER A 386 -20.47 9.71 -1.50
CA SER A 386 -20.36 8.65 -0.50
C SER A 386 -21.72 8.05 -0.14
N VAL A 387 -21.70 6.83 0.41
CA VAL A 387 -22.86 6.18 1.01
C VAL A 387 -22.67 6.16 2.53
N THR A 388 -23.71 6.49 3.27
CA THR A 388 -23.72 6.51 4.73
C THR A 388 -24.60 5.38 5.27
N TYR A 389 -24.05 4.57 6.16
CA TYR A 389 -24.74 3.48 6.86
C TYR A 389 -24.98 3.89 8.31
N PRO A 390 -26.16 4.46 8.65
CA PRO A 390 -26.48 4.80 10.03
C PRO A 390 -26.74 3.53 10.84
N LEU A 391 -26.21 3.46 12.06
CA LEU A 391 -26.59 2.39 12.97
C LEU A 391 -27.98 2.70 13.57
N PRO A 392 -28.91 1.74 13.58
CA PRO A 392 -30.30 2.00 13.96
C PRO A 392 -30.48 2.27 15.45
N ARG A 393 -29.50 1.89 16.28
CA ARG A 393 -29.50 2.13 17.73
C ARG A 393 -28.24 2.89 18.16
N PRO A 394 -28.33 3.74 19.18
CA PRO A 394 -27.16 4.36 19.79
C PRO A 394 -26.16 3.31 20.30
N VAL A 395 -24.88 3.66 20.29
CA VAL A 395 -23.77 2.78 20.66
C VAL A 395 -23.13 3.25 21.96
N THR A 396 -22.92 2.29 22.86
CA THR A 396 -22.10 2.46 24.07
C THR A 396 -20.88 1.56 23.94
N LEU A 397 -19.68 2.14 23.97
CA LEU A 397 -18.41 1.44 23.69
C LEU A 397 -17.25 2.09 24.45
N ASP A 398 -16.57 1.30 25.29
CA ASP A 398 -15.43 1.76 26.07
C ASP A 398 -14.25 2.22 25.18
N ALA A 399 -13.47 3.18 25.66
CA ALA A 399 -12.25 3.62 24.99
C ALA A 399 -11.28 2.43 24.77
N GLY A 400 -10.77 2.29 23.54
CA GLY A 400 -9.89 1.20 23.12
C GLY A 400 -10.60 -0.13 22.81
N SER A 401 -11.94 -0.19 22.85
CA SER A 401 -12.70 -1.40 22.53
C SER A 401 -13.16 -1.45 21.07
N THR A 402 -13.42 -2.67 20.58
CA THR A 402 -13.85 -2.96 19.21
C THR A 402 -15.27 -3.50 19.19
N LEU A 403 -16.08 -3.04 18.24
CA LEU A 403 -17.46 -3.47 18.02
C LEU A 403 -17.67 -3.92 16.56
N SER A 404 -18.44 -5.00 16.37
CA SER A 404 -18.84 -5.49 15.04
C SER A 404 -20.37 -5.44 14.92
N VAL A 405 -20.87 -4.71 13.92
CA VAL A 405 -22.31 -4.47 13.73
C VAL A 405 -22.76 -4.81 12.31
N PRO A 406 -23.98 -5.36 12.12
CA PRO A 406 -24.51 -5.60 10.79
C PRO A 406 -24.92 -4.27 10.14
N ILE A 407 -24.62 -4.13 8.85
CA ILE A 407 -24.95 -2.94 8.03
C ILE A 407 -25.79 -3.30 6.80
N VAL A 408 -25.84 -4.58 6.42
CA VAL A 408 -26.73 -5.13 5.38
C VAL A 408 -27.07 -6.57 5.77
N ASP A 409 -28.34 -6.97 5.69
CA ASP A 409 -28.79 -8.38 5.71
C ASP A 409 -29.91 -8.53 4.68
N ALA A 410 -29.64 -9.26 3.59
CA ALA A 410 -30.57 -9.40 2.47
C ALA A 410 -30.36 -10.70 1.70
N ASP A 411 -31.44 -11.18 1.07
CA ASP A 411 -31.36 -12.19 0.00
C ASP A 411 -31.09 -11.49 -1.32
N VAL A 412 -30.04 -11.93 -2.02
CA VAL A 412 -29.58 -11.34 -3.29
C VAL A 412 -29.41 -12.42 -4.36
N PRO A 413 -29.60 -12.11 -5.64
CA PRO A 413 -29.23 -13.02 -6.72
C PRO A 413 -27.72 -13.29 -6.66
N ALA A 414 -27.37 -14.57 -6.63
CA ALA A 414 -26.00 -15.01 -6.43
C ALA A 414 -25.78 -16.30 -7.21
N GLU A 415 -25.41 -16.16 -8.49
CA GLU A 415 -25.25 -17.29 -9.38
C GLU A 415 -23.84 -17.86 -9.34
N ARG A 416 -23.71 -19.18 -9.11
CA ARG A 416 -22.42 -19.87 -9.15
C ARG A 416 -21.95 -20.04 -10.59
N ILE A 417 -20.77 -19.51 -10.89
CA ILE A 417 -20.12 -19.61 -12.20
C ILE A 417 -18.67 -20.10 -12.07
N ALA A 418 -18.09 -20.54 -13.17
CA ALA A 418 -16.68 -20.84 -13.30
C ALA A 418 -16.03 -19.79 -14.21
N VAL A 419 -14.95 -19.15 -13.77
CA VAL A 419 -14.25 -18.10 -14.53
C VAL A 419 -12.92 -18.62 -15.03
N PHE A 420 -12.75 -18.74 -16.35
CA PHE A 420 -11.50 -19.14 -16.97
C PHE A 420 -10.75 -17.93 -17.52
N THR A 421 -9.51 -17.73 -17.07
CA THR A 421 -8.61 -16.69 -17.61
C THR A 421 -7.45 -17.37 -18.33
N PRO A 422 -7.37 -17.30 -19.68
CA PRO A 422 -6.29 -17.92 -20.43
C PRO A 422 -4.94 -17.25 -20.12
N GLY A 423 -3.84 -17.98 -20.31
CA GLY A 423 -2.48 -17.47 -20.13
C GLY A 423 -1.93 -17.48 -18.70
N ARG A 424 -2.71 -17.91 -17.69
CA ARG A 424 -2.24 -18.04 -16.30
C ARG A 424 -1.48 -19.34 -16.00
N GLY A 425 -1.36 -20.25 -16.96
CA GLY A 425 -0.77 -21.58 -16.77
C GLY A 425 -1.63 -22.55 -15.96
N GLU A 426 -2.86 -22.16 -15.63
CA GLU A 426 -3.85 -22.96 -14.92
C GLU A 426 -4.94 -23.42 -15.92
N ILE A 427 -5.29 -24.71 -15.87
CA ILE A 427 -6.29 -25.34 -16.76
C ILE A 427 -7.67 -25.41 -16.11
N HIS A 428 -7.73 -25.25 -14.79
CA HIS A 428 -8.97 -25.23 -14.04
C HIS A 428 -9.46 -23.79 -13.89
N PRO A 429 -10.74 -23.48 -14.17
CA PRO A 429 -11.28 -22.16 -13.92
C PRO A 429 -11.38 -21.89 -12.41
N THR A 430 -11.47 -20.61 -12.06
CA THR A 430 -11.75 -20.17 -10.70
C THR A 430 -13.26 -20.22 -10.45
N ALA A 431 -13.70 -20.97 -9.44
CA ALA A 431 -15.06 -20.91 -8.93
C ALA A 431 -15.37 -19.49 -8.44
N ALA A 432 -16.48 -18.96 -8.91
CA ALA A 432 -16.92 -17.61 -8.59
C ALA A 432 -18.43 -17.55 -8.37
N VAL A 433 -18.88 -16.46 -7.77
CA VAL A 433 -20.29 -16.09 -7.68
C VAL A 433 -20.49 -14.79 -8.45
N ARG A 434 -21.46 -14.76 -9.35
CA ARG A 434 -22.00 -13.52 -9.92
C ARG A 434 -23.03 -12.99 -8.93
N LEU A 435 -22.65 -11.93 -8.23
CA LEU A 435 -23.44 -11.27 -7.20
C LEU A 435 -24.08 -10.03 -7.81
N ASP A 436 -25.41 -9.98 -7.77
CA ASP A 436 -26.19 -8.82 -8.20
C ASP A 436 -26.60 -8.02 -6.97
N ASN A 437 -26.23 -6.75 -6.92
CA ASN A 437 -26.54 -5.91 -5.77
C ASN A 437 -27.96 -5.34 -5.85
N GLU A 438 -28.93 -6.12 -5.37
CA GLU A 438 -30.33 -5.71 -5.27
C GLU A 438 -30.71 -5.15 -3.88
N THR A 439 -29.73 -4.79 -3.03
CA THR A 439 -30.02 -4.35 -1.65
C THR A 439 -30.52 -2.90 -1.55
N GLY A 440 -30.61 -2.18 -2.67
CA GLY A 440 -31.10 -0.79 -2.74
C GLY A 440 -30.06 0.29 -2.38
N SER A 441 -28.85 -0.10 -2.01
CA SER A 441 -27.72 0.81 -1.74
C SER A 441 -26.41 0.19 -2.21
N ALA A 442 -25.37 0.99 -2.41
CA ALA A 442 -24.05 0.42 -2.70
C ALA A 442 -23.57 -0.52 -1.58
N LEU A 443 -22.86 -1.60 -1.93
CA LEU A 443 -22.11 -2.44 -0.99
C LEU A 443 -20.69 -1.90 -0.83
N PRO A 444 -20.17 -1.79 0.40
CA PRO A 444 -18.81 -1.29 0.61
C PRO A 444 -17.76 -2.31 0.15
N ALA A 445 -16.54 -1.84 -0.11
CA ALA A 445 -15.41 -2.73 -0.38
C ALA A 445 -15.02 -3.52 0.86
N GLY A 446 -14.58 -4.77 0.71
CA GLY A 446 -14.22 -5.58 1.86
C GLY A 446 -13.77 -6.98 1.50
N ILE A 447 -13.68 -7.83 2.52
CA ILE A 447 -13.42 -9.26 2.36
C ILE A 447 -14.76 -10.00 2.38
N VAL A 448 -14.95 -10.93 1.46
CA VAL A 448 -16.13 -11.81 1.42
C VAL A 448 -15.68 -13.21 1.79
N THR A 449 -16.31 -13.78 2.81
CA THR A 449 -16.22 -15.20 3.15
C THR A 449 -17.44 -15.91 2.58
N VAL A 450 -17.20 -16.91 1.73
CA VAL A 450 -18.23 -17.64 1.01
C VAL A 450 -18.48 -18.99 1.68
N TYR A 451 -19.76 -19.32 1.84
CA TYR A 451 -20.23 -20.60 2.37
C TYR A 451 -21.22 -21.25 1.38
N ASP A 452 -21.25 -22.57 1.35
CA ASP A 452 -22.32 -23.35 0.72
C ASP A 452 -22.94 -24.35 1.71
N ALA A 453 -23.81 -25.24 1.22
CA ALA A 453 -24.49 -26.24 2.05
C ALA A 453 -23.53 -27.19 2.80
N SER A 454 -22.27 -27.30 2.37
CA SER A 454 -21.22 -28.10 3.01
C SER A 454 -20.35 -27.32 4.00
N GLY A 455 -20.52 -25.99 4.08
CA GLY A 455 -19.77 -25.10 4.96
C GLY A 455 -18.90 -24.10 4.20
N TYR A 456 -17.76 -23.75 4.79
CA TYR A 456 -16.83 -22.76 4.24
C TYR A 456 -16.21 -23.25 2.92
N VAL A 457 -16.25 -22.42 1.87
CA VAL A 457 -15.71 -22.76 0.54
C VAL A 457 -14.55 -21.88 0.09
N GLY A 458 -14.37 -20.70 0.67
CA GLY A 458 -13.26 -19.80 0.33
C GLY A 458 -13.48 -18.35 0.76
N ASP A 459 -12.40 -17.59 0.70
CA ASP A 459 -12.39 -16.14 0.88
C ASP A 459 -12.11 -15.44 -0.45
N SER A 460 -12.62 -14.22 -0.58
CA SER A 460 -12.40 -13.35 -1.74
C SER A 460 -12.38 -11.88 -1.32
N THR A 461 -12.02 -11.01 -2.25
CA THR A 461 -12.13 -9.56 -2.08
C THR A 461 -13.32 -9.04 -2.87
N LEU A 462 -13.99 -8.01 -2.32
CA LEU A 462 -15.09 -7.31 -2.95
C LEU A 462 -14.69 -5.85 -3.13
N ARG A 463 -14.80 -5.38 -4.36
CA ARG A 463 -14.75 -3.95 -4.68
C ARG A 463 -16.13 -3.34 -4.42
N PRO A 464 -16.25 -2.01 -4.26
CA PRO A 464 -17.55 -1.38 -4.11
C PRO A 464 -18.51 -1.81 -5.22
N VAL A 465 -19.73 -2.16 -4.86
CA VAL A 465 -20.79 -2.59 -5.79
C VAL A 465 -21.93 -1.60 -5.69
N PRO A 466 -22.11 -0.67 -6.65
CA PRO A 466 -23.27 0.21 -6.68
C PRO A 466 -24.60 -0.54 -6.63
N ALA A 467 -25.69 0.13 -6.25
CA ALA A 467 -27.02 -0.47 -6.32
C ALA A 467 -27.37 -0.82 -7.78
N GLY A 468 -27.89 -2.02 -8.02
CA GLY A 468 -28.23 -2.55 -9.35
C GLY A 468 -27.05 -3.05 -10.19
N ASP A 469 -25.81 -2.92 -9.70
CA ASP A 469 -24.61 -3.41 -10.40
C ASP A 469 -24.33 -4.89 -10.08
N GLU A 470 -23.69 -5.60 -11.03
CA GLU A 470 -23.17 -6.97 -10.82
C GLU A 470 -21.66 -6.98 -10.53
N ARG A 471 -21.18 -7.95 -9.73
CA ARG A 471 -19.74 -8.26 -9.62
C ARG A 471 -19.49 -9.77 -9.52
N GLN A 472 -18.35 -10.21 -10.06
CA GLN A 472 -17.87 -11.58 -9.92
C GLN A 472 -16.94 -11.71 -8.69
N VAL A 473 -17.32 -12.54 -7.74
CA VAL A 473 -16.56 -12.85 -6.52
C VAL A 473 -15.89 -14.22 -6.69
N GLN A 474 -14.59 -14.23 -6.97
CA GLN A 474 -13.79 -15.43 -7.23
C GLN A 474 -13.16 -15.96 -5.93
N PHE A 475 -13.47 -17.19 -5.50
CA PHE A 475 -13.15 -17.67 -4.15
C PHE A 475 -12.36 -18.98 -4.07
N ALA A 476 -12.38 -19.83 -5.10
CA ALA A 476 -11.65 -21.10 -5.09
C ALA A 476 -11.35 -21.60 -6.52
N LEU A 477 -10.49 -22.61 -6.66
CA LEU A 477 -10.27 -23.28 -7.96
C LEU A 477 -11.36 -24.36 -8.19
N ASP A 478 -12.03 -24.34 -9.33
CA ASP A 478 -13.00 -25.39 -9.69
C ASP A 478 -12.33 -26.56 -10.40
N ARG A 479 -11.82 -27.51 -9.62
CA ARG A 479 -11.09 -28.69 -10.13
C ARG A 479 -11.99 -29.69 -10.86
N LYS A 480 -13.32 -29.51 -10.84
CA LYS A 480 -14.24 -30.37 -11.59
C LYS A 480 -14.38 -29.92 -13.04
N ILE A 481 -13.98 -28.69 -13.37
CA ILE A 481 -13.92 -28.20 -14.74
C ILE A 481 -12.47 -28.18 -15.21
N THR A 482 -12.21 -28.68 -16.40
CA THR A 482 -10.93 -28.56 -17.09
C THR A 482 -11.13 -27.88 -18.43
N VAL A 483 -10.36 -26.84 -18.71
CA VAL A 483 -10.43 -26.09 -19.97
C VAL A 483 -9.10 -26.24 -20.71
N ASN A 484 -9.15 -26.80 -21.91
CA ASN A 484 -8.02 -26.85 -22.83
C ASN A 484 -8.17 -25.75 -23.88
N THR A 485 -7.09 -25.01 -24.13
CA THR A 485 -7.07 -23.95 -25.14
C THR A 485 -6.29 -24.44 -26.36
N THR A 486 -6.92 -24.40 -27.53
CA THR A 486 -6.26 -24.65 -28.82
C THR A 486 -6.35 -23.38 -29.66
N GLU A 487 -5.22 -22.93 -30.19
CA GLU A 487 -5.18 -21.81 -31.12
C GLU A 487 -4.81 -22.31 -32.52
N ARG A 488 -5.55 -21.81 -33.51
CA ARG A 488 -5.32 -22.09 -34.93
C ARG A 488 -5.13 -20.76 -35.64
N PRO A 489 -3.87 -20.33 -35.88
CA PRO A 489 -3.61 -19.21 -36.75
C PRO A 489 -3.84 -19.64 -38.21
N GLU A 490 -4.52 -18.79 -38.96
CA GLU A 490 -4.72 -18.94 -40.40
C GLU A 490 -4.47 -17.59 -41.07
N ASP A 491 -3.56 -17.59 -42.05
CA ASP A 491 -3.26 -16.41 -42.84
C ASP A 491 -3.79 -16.62 -44.25
N ARG A 492 -4.61 -15.70 -44.72
CA ARG A 492 -5.15 -15.75 -46.08
C ARG A 492 -4.99 -14.41 -46.78
N ILE A 493 -4.46 -14.47 -47.99
CA ILE A 493 -4.44 -13.32 -48.90
C ILE A 493 -5.81 -13.27 -49.58
N THR A 494 -6.46 -12.10 -49.50
CA THR A 494 -7.84 -11.92 -50.01
C THR A 494 -7.92 -11.03 -51.22
N GLU A 495 -6.90 -10.21 -51.45
CA GLU A 495 -6.86 -9.28 -52.56
C GLU A 495 -5.41 -9.10 -52.99
N ILE A 496 -5.14 -9.24 -54.29
CA ILE A 496 -3.82 -9.02 -54.89
C ILE A 496 -4.00 -8.07 -56.07
N ARG A 497 -3.18 -7.02 -56.11
CA ARG A 497 -3.12 -6.06 -57.22
C ARG A 497 -1.67 -5.71 -57.49
N VAL A 498 -1.35 -5.38 -58.73
CA VAL A 498 -0.04 -4.85 -59.12
C VAL A 498 -0.23 -3.41 -59.56
N VAL A 499 0.57 -2.50 -59.00
CA VAL A 499 0.58 -1.07 -59.36
C VAL A 499 2.02 -0.59 -59.38
N ASP A 500 2.47 -0.04 -60.51
CA ASP A 500 3.82 0.53 -60.70
C ASP A 500 4.97 -0.41 -60.27
N GLY A 501 4.84 -1.70 -60.58
CA GLY A 501 5.84 -2.72 -60.23
C GLY A 501 5.84 -3.15 -58.76
N VAL A 502 4.85 -2.71 -57.97
CA VAL A 502 4.63 -3.13 -56.58
C VAL A 502 3.38 -4.01 -56.51
N LEU A 503 3.55 -5.21 -55.97
CA LEU A 503 2.46 -6.10 -55.59
C LEU A 503 1.83 -5.59 -54.29
N ARG A 504 0.64 -5.02 -54.37
CA ARG A 504 -0.19 -4.64 -53.23
C ARG A 504 -1.13 -5.79 -52.89
N TYR A 505 -1.16 -6.22 -51.65
CA TYR A 505 -2.09 -7.26 -51.23
C TYR A 505 -2.70 -6.98 -49.87
N LYS A 506 -3.95 -7.42 -49.70
CA LYS A 506 -4.58 -7.47 -48.38
C LYS A 506 -4.45 -8.86 -47.81
N GLN A 507 -3.78 -8.92 -46.66
CA GLN A 507 -3.69 -10.12 -45.87
C GLN A 507 -4.73 -10.04 -44.75
N VAL A 508 -5.53 -11.09 -44.65
CA VAL A 508 -6.43 -11.31 -43.53
C VAL A 508 -5.79 -12.37 -42.66
N GLN A 509 -5.40 -11.96 -41.46
CA GLN A 509 -4.96 -12.86 -40.41
C GLN A 509 -6.18 -13.23 -39.58
N GLU A 510 -6.48 -14.51 -39.47
CA GLU A 510 -7.51 -15.05 -38.61
C GLU A 510 -6.87 -15.89 -37.52
N ARG A 511 -7.30 -15.69 -36.28
CA ARG A 511 -6.89 -16.52 -35.16
C ARG A 511 -8.12 -17.11 -34.52
N GLN A 512 -8.33 -18.40 -34.75
CA GLN A 512 -9.39 -19.14 -34.08
C GLN A 512 -8.85 -19.72 -32.77
N THR A 513 -9.40 -19.25 -31.66
CA THR A 513 -9.17 -19.80 -30.32
C THR A 513 -10.36 -20.67 -29.94
N ILE A 514 -10.10 -21.93 -29.57
CA ILE A 514 -11.10 -22.90 -29.13
C ILE A 514 -10.81 -23.24 -27.66
N TYR A 515 -11.77 -22.98 -26.78
CA TYR A 515 -11.75 -23.42 -25.39
C TYR A 515 -12.63 -24.66 -25.24
N SER A 516 -12.01 -25.82 -25.15
CA SER A 516 -12.71 -27.08 -24.92
C SER A 516 -12.83 -27.33 -23.42
N ALA A 517 -14.02 -27.09 -22.87
CA ALA A 517 -14.32 -27.28 -21.46
C ALA A 517 -14.91 -28.68 -21.22
N ALA A 518 -14.41 -29.37 -20.19
CA ALA A 518 -14.93 -30.66 -19.73
C ALA A 518 -15.36 -30.55 -18.27
N ASN A 519 -16.54 -31.08 -17.94
CA ASN A 519 -17.12 -31.06 -16.61
C ASN A 519 -17.19 -32.47 -16.04
N ALA A 520 -16.34 -32.78 -15.06
CA ALA A 520 -16.36 -34.06 -14.32
C ALA A 520 -17.35 -34.06 -13.13
N GLY A 521 -18.10 -32.97 -12.93
CA GLY A 521 -19.11 -32.83 -11.90
C GLY A 521 -20.45 -33.47 -12.25
N THR A 522 -21.30 -33.59 -11.22
CA THR A 522 -22.66 -34.16 -11.30
C THR A 522 -23.75 -33.13 -11.62
N GLU A 523 -23.37 -31.87 -11.75
CA GLU A 523 -24.25 -30.73 -12.01
C GLU A 523 -23.67 -29.94 -13.19
N GLU A 524 -24.54 -29.26 -13.94
CA GLU A 524 -24.08 -28.33 -14.97
C GLU A 524 -23.33 -27.14 -14.36
N ARG A 525 -22.49 -26.50 -15.16
CA ARG A 525 -21.67 -25.35 -14.75
C ARG A 525 -21.72 -24.28 -15.82
N LYS A 526 -22.07 -23.05 -15.43
CA LYS A 526 -21.89 -21.88 -16.30
C LYS A 526 -20.43 -21.46 -16.30
N LEU A 527 -19.80 -21.48 -17.47
CA LEU A 527 -18.41 -21.10 -17.68
C LEU A 527 -18.35 -19.72 -18.36
N SER A 528 -17.59 -18.80 -17.77
CA SER A 528 -17.27 -17.49 -18.31
C SER A 528 -15.78 -17.44 -18.64
N VAL A 529 -15.43 -17.26 -19.91
CA VAL A 529 -14.05 -17.12 -20.38
C VAL A 529 -13.72 -15.64 -20.60
N ALA A 530 -12.65 -15.16 -19.98
CA ALA A 530 -12.10 -13.83 -20.20
C ALA A 530 -11.12 -13.85 -21.39
N HIS A 531 -11.64 -13.81 -22.61
CA HIS A 531 -10.82 -13.84 -23.83
C HIS A 531 -10.13 -12.48 -24.03
N PRO A 532 -8.78 -12.40 -24.08
CA PRO A 532 -8.07 -11.13 -24.11
C PRO A 532 -8.38 -10.33 -25.39
N LYS A 533 -8.56 -9.01 -25.25
CA LYS A 533 -8.65 -8.09 -26.39
C LYS A 533 -7.26 -7.92 -27.02
N MET A 534 -7.20 -7.97 -28.35
CA MET A 534 -5.99 -7.65 -29.10
C MET A 534 -6.17 -6.33 -29.84
N SER A 535 -5.19 -5.45 -29.72
CA SER A 535 -5.23 -4.14 -30.39
C SER A 535 -5.31 -4.29 -31.90
N GLY A 536 -6.31 -3.67 -32.53
CA GLY A 536 -6.54 -3.71 -33.97
C GLY A 536 -7.29 -4.94 -34.49
N TRP A 537 -7.50 -5.98 -33.67
CA TRP A 537 -8.22 -7.19 -34.08
C TRP A 537 -9.70 -7.12 -33.76
N ASP A 538 -10.54 -7.52 -34.70
CA ASP A 538 -11.98 -7.66 -34.53
C ASP A 538 -12.35 -9.08 -34.10
N LEU A 539 -13.13 -9.24 -33.02
CA LEU A 539 -13.55 -10.55 -32.52
C LEU A 539 -14.99 -10.90 -32.95
N THR A 540 -15.16 -12.11 -33.46
CA THR A 540 -16.46 -12.75 -33.69
C THR A 540 -16.58 -14.03 -32.86
N SER A 541 -17.72 -14.23 -32.19
CA SER A 541 -18.03 -15.42 -31.39
C SER A 541 -19.53 -15.50 -31.13
N GLU A 542 -20.11 -16.71 -31.20
CA GLU A 542 -21.51 -16.97 -30.85
C GLU A 542 -21.75 -16.93 -29.33
N ASP A 543 -20.70 -17.20 -28.54
CA ASP A 543 -20.75 -17.26 -27.07
C ASP A 543 -20.46 -15.90 -26.42
N ARG A 544 -20.31 -14.81 -27.20
CA ARG A 544 -20.00 -13.47 -26.66
C ARG A 544 -21.19 -12.92 -25.87
N ALA A 545 -20.99 -12.70 -24.57
CA ALA A 545 -22.01 -12.16 -23.66
C ALA A 545 -21.74 -10.71 -23.23
N GLY A 546 -20.50 -10.24 -23.36
CA GLY A 546 -20.12 -8.88 -22.98
C GLY A 546 -18.63 -8.62 -23.11
N GLU A 547 -18.14 -7.56 -22.47
CA GLU A 547 -16.72 -7.21 -22.47
C GLU A 547 -16.32 -6.37 -21.26
N THR A 548 -15.04 -6.38 -20.95
CA THR A 548 -14.36 -5.47 -20.02
C THR A 548 -13.42 -4.57 -20.82
N GLU A 549 -12.70 -3.67 -20.14
CA GLU A 549 -11.67 -2.84 -20.76
C GLU A 549 -10.61 -3.67 -21.51
N THR A 550 -10.25 -4.85 -20.98
CA THR A 550 -9.10 -5.65 -21.47
C THR A 550 -9.47 -7.00 -22.06
N ALA A 551 -10.71 -7.47 -21.93
CA ALA A 551 -11.14 -8.79 -22.39
C ALA A 551 -12.58 -8.80 -22.92
N TYR A 552 -12.87 -9.71 -23.83
CA TYR A 552 -14.24 -10.13 -24.16
C TYR A 552 -14.70 -11.21 -23.18
N ARG A 553 -15.96 -11.17 -22.78
CA ARG A 553 -16.59 -12.20 -21.94
C ARG A 553 -17.35 -13.17 -22.83
N LEU A 554 -16.91 -14.43 -22.85
CA LEU A 554 -17.58 -15.51 -23.57
C LEU A 554 -18.25 -16.43 -22.53
N GLU A 555 -19.54 -16.70 -22.66
CA GLU A 555 -20.32 -17.49 -21.70
C GLU A 555 -20.93 -18.74 -22.35
N ALA A 556 -20.79 -19.88 -21.69
CA ALA A 556 -21.45 -21.12 -22.12
C ALA A 556 -21.77 -22.02 -20.92
N THR A 557 -22.85 -22.80 -21.03
CA THR A 557 -23.19 -23.84 -20.05
C THR A 557 -22.51 -25.15 -20.43
N VAL A 558 -21.76 -25.73 -19.51
CA VAL A 558 -21.10 -27.05 -19.65
C VAL A 558 -21.95 -28.10 -18.93
N PRO A 559 -22.54 -29.08 -19.65
CA PRO A 559 -23.38 -30.11 -19.03
C PRO A 559 -22.65 -30.94 -17.98
N ALA A 560 -23.38 -31.49 -17.01
CA ALA A 560 -22.83 -32.46 -16.05
C ALA A 560 -22.23 -33.67 -16.77
N GLY A 561 -21.00 -34.05 -16.41
CA GLY A 561 -20.29 -35.17 -17.08
C GLY A 561 -19.95 -34.94 -18.56
N GLY A 562 -20.19 -33.75 -19.11
CA GLY A 562 -20.12 -33.46 -20.55
C GLY A 562 -18.99 -32.51 -20.94
N THR A 563 -18.93 -32.16 -22.23
CA THR A 563 -17.98 -31.21 -22.81
C THR A 563 -18.69 -30.12 -23.62
N ARG A 564 -18.05 -28.95 -23.74
CA ARG A 564 -18.53 -27.81 -24.55
C ARG A 564 -17.35 -27.02 -25.12
N ASP A 565 -17.38 -26.78 -26.44
CA ASP A 565 -16.37 -25.96 -27.14
C ASP A 565 -16.83 -24.51 -27.30
N ILE A 566 -16.10 -23.56 -26.72
CA ILE A 566 -16.33 -22.12 -26.91
C ILE A 566 -15.37 -21.61 -27.99
N ARG A 567 -15.90 -20.96 -29.04
CA ARG A 567 -15.08 -20.53 -30.19
C ARG A 567 -15.01 -19.02 -30.30
N ALA A 568 -13.80 -18.49 -30.43
CA ALA A 568 -13.53 -17.07 -30.65
C ALA A 568 -12.64 -16.92 -31.89
N THR A 569 -13.12 -16.21 -32.91
CA THR A 569 -12.36 -15.94 -34.13
C THR A 569 -12.01 -14.46 -34.17
N ALA A 570 -10.73 -14.16 -33.97
CA ALA A 570 -10.20 -12.82 -34.09
C ALA A 570 -9.69 -12.60 -35.52
N ARG A 571 -9.96 -11.44 -36.11
CA ARG A 571 -9.56 -11.07 -37.46
C ARG A 571 -8.76 -9.77 -37.46
N PHE A 572 -7.66 -9.75 -38.19
CA PHE A 572 -6.87 -8.55 -38.47
C PHE A 572 -6.61 -8.43 -39.96
N VAL A 573 -6.75 -7.22 -40.51
CA VAL A 573 -6.57 -6.97 -41.93
C VAL A 573 -5.39 -6.02 -42.10
N THR A 574 -4.35 -6.46 -42.80
CA THR A 574 -3.20 -5.65 -43.18
C THR A 574 -3.24 -5.34 -44.68
N ASP A 575 -2.74 -4.16 -45.03
CA ASP A 575 -2.41 -3.77 -46.40
C ASP A 575 -0.89 -3.76 -46.52
N GLU A 576 -0.37 -4.62 -47.39
CA GLU A 576 1.07 -4.83 -47.56
C GLU A 576 1.49 -4.59 -49.01
N GLY A 577 2.78 -4.28 -49.20
CA GLY A 577 3.37 -4.01 -50.49
C GLY A 577 4.71 -4.71 -50.66
N LEU A 578 4.91 -5.38 -51.79
CA LEU A 578 6.15 -6.05 -52.16
C LEU A 578 6.62 -5.57 -53.53
N ALA A 579 7.85 -5.08 -53.64
CA ALA A 579 8.44 -4.71 -54.93
C ALA A 579 8.72 -5.98 -55.75
N LEU A 580 8.13 -6.09 -56.95
CA LEU A 580 8.26 -7.30 -57.79
C LEU A 580 9.69 -7.56 -58.25
N VAL A 581 10.53 -6.53 -58.31
CA VAL A 581 11.95 -6.64 -58.68
C VAL A 581 12.79 -7.32 -57.59
N GLU A 582 12.39 -7.18 -56.32
CA GLU A 582 13.06 -7.77 -55.16
C GLU A 582 12.45 -9.11 -54.75
N ALA A 583 11.24 -9.41 -55.23
CA ALA A 583 10.52 -10.64 -54.91
C ALA A 583 11.27 -11.89 -55.40
N GLY A 584 11.43 -12.86 -54.51
CA GLY A 584 12.06 -14.15 -54.83
C GLY A 584 11.14 -15.07 -55.64
N GLN A 585 11.72 -16.06 -56.32
CA GLN A 585 10.96 -17.04 -57.12
C GLN A 585 9.86 -17.74 -56.30
N SER A 586 10.16 -18.20 -55.08
CA SER A 586 9.21 -18.92 -54.23
C SER A 586 8.03 -18.06 -53.78
N GLU A 587 8.27 -16.77 -53.53
CA GLU A 587 7.22 -15.82 -53.18
C GLU A 587 6.29 -15.57 -54.35
N LEU A 588 6.84 -15.32 -55.53
CA LEU A 588 6.06 -15.11 -56.76
C LEU A 588 5.19 -16.33 -57.09
N VAL A 589 5.71 -17.55 -56.93
CA VAL A 589 4.91 -18.79 -57.08
C VAL A 589 3.80 -18.87 -56.02
N ARG A 590 4.07 -18.50 -54.77
CA ARG A 590 3.06 -18.48 -53.70
C ARG A 590 1.92 -17.51 -54.05
N PHE A 591 2.25 -16.27 -54.41
CA PHE A 591 1.25 -15.26 -54.76
C PHE A 591 0.50 -15.61 -56.05
N SER A 592 1.16 -16.23 -57.03
CA SER A 592 0.52 -16.74 -58.25
C SER A 592 -0.59 -17.75 -57.92
N ARG A 593 -0.31 -18.72 -57.03
CA ARG A 593 -1.29 -19.73 -56.59
C ARG A 593 -2.42 -19.19 -55.72
N GLN A 594 -2.21 -18.04 -55.08
CA GLN A 594 -3.19 -17.38 -54.19
C GLN A 594 -3.96 -16.25 -54.88
N SER A 595 -3.65 -15.95 -56.14
CA SER A 595 -4.33 -14.91 -56.90
C SER A 595 -5.60 -15.45 -57.55
N ASP A 596 -6.74 -14.80 -57.27
CA ASP A 596 -8.01 -15.11 -57.90
C ASP A 596 -8.13 -14.55 -59.34
N ASP A 597 -7.22 -13.65 -59.75
CA ASP A 597 -7.18 -13.12 -61.11
C ASP A 597 -6.24 -13.98 -61.98
N PRO A 598 -6.78 -14.72 -62.99
CA PRO A 598 -5.97 -15.58 -63.84
C PRO A 598 -4.84 -14.85 -64.58
N LYS A 599 -5.01 -13.56 -64.88
CA LYS A 599 -4.00 -12.76 -65.57
C LYS A 599 -2.84 -12.44 -64.64
N ILE A 600 -3.13 -12.04 -63.40
CA ILE A 600 -2.12 -11.76 -62.39
C ILE A 600 -1.40 -13.06 -62.02
N ALA A 601 -2.13 -14.16 -61.84
CA ALA A 601 -1.56 -15.48 -61.56
C ALA A 601 -0.53 -15.90 -62.62
N ALA A 602 -0.89 -15.80 -63.90
CA ALA A 602 0.00 -16.12 -65.02
C ALA A 602 1.20 -15.17 -65.09
N ALA A 603 0.98 -13.87 -64.89
CA ALA A 603 2.05 -12.87 -64.89
C ALA A 603 3.08 -13.12 -63.78
N LEU A 604 2.63 -13.45 -62.57
CA LEU A 604 3.50 -13.80 -61.44
C LEU A 604 4.24 -15.13 -61.67
N GLU A 605 3.62 -16.10 -62.32
CA GLU A 605 4.28 -17.37 -62.68
C GLU A 605 5.40 -17.15 -63.71
N GLU A 606 5.17 -16.30 -64.71
CA GLU A 606 6.21 -15.89 -65.67
C GLU A 606 7.35 -15.13 -64.98
N LEU A 607 7.05 -14.18 -64.08
CA LEU A 607 8.07 -13.48 -63.30
C LEU A 607 8.87 -14.46 -62.43
N ALA A 608 8.21 -15.47 -61.84
CA ALA A 608 8.87 -16.51 -61.07
C ALA A 608 9.84 -17.34 -61.93
N ALA A 609 9.48 -17.64 -63.18
CA ALA A 609 10.37 -18.33 -64.12
C ALA A 609 11.61 -17.47 -64.44
N ILE A 610 11.43 -16.18 -64.73
CA ILE A 610 12.53 -15.24 -64.99
C ILE A 610 13.46 -15.12 -63.76
N GLN A 611 12.90 -15.00 -62.55
CA GLN A 611 13.69 -15.00 -61.32
C GLN A 611 14.41 -16.33 -61.06
N GLY A 612 13.79 -17.46 -61.42
CA GLY A 612 14.43 -18.77 -61.33
C GLY A 612 15.63 -18.94 -62.28
N GLU A 613 15.54 -18.40 -63.49
CA GLU A 613 16.67 -18.31 -64.42
C GLU A 613 17.79 -17.44 -63.85
N LYS A 614 17.46 -16.24 -63.35
CA LYS A 614 18.44 -15.35 -62.70
C LYS A 614 19.14 -16.05 -61.53
N ALA A 615 18.39 -16.67 -60.63
CA ALA A 615 18.93 -17.41 -59.49
C ALA A 615 19.80 -18.62 -59.90
N THR A 616 19.60 -19.16 -61.09
CA THR A 616 20.46 -20.23 -61.63
C THR A 616 21.77 -19.68 -62.16
N LEU A 617 21.73 -18.56 -62.88
CA LEU A 617 22.92 -17.85 -63.34
C LEU A 617 23.77 -17.34 -62.17
N ASP A 618 23.14 -16.75 -61.16
CA ASP A 618 23.82 -16.27 -59.94
C ASP A 618 24.58 -17.43 -59.26
N ARG A 619 23.94 -18.60 -59.06
CA ARG A 619 24.59 -19.80 -58.50
C ARG A 619 25.74 -20.34 -59.36
N GLN A 620 25.68 -20.22 -60.68
CA GLN A 620 26.75 -20.64 -61.58
C GLN A 620 27.95 -19.69 -61.50
N ILE A 621 27.69 -18.38 -61.46
CA ILE A 621 28.71 -17.35 -61.27
C ILE A 621 29.42 -17.57 -59.93
N GLU A 622 28.66 -17.71 -58.84
CA GLU A 622 29.22 -17.96 -57.49
C GLU A 622 30.11 -19.22 -57.45
N ARG A 623 29.71 -20.30 -58.14
CA ARG A 623 30.51 -21.54 -58.21
C ARG A 623 31.84 -21.32 -58.93
N LEU A 624 31.82 -20.58 -60.04
CA LEU A 624 33.03 -20.27 -60.81
C LEU A 624 33.94 -19.28 -60.07
N GLU A 625 33.37 -18.30 -59.37
CA GLU A 625 34.10 -17.37 -58.52
C GLU A 625 34.78 -18.10 -57.34
N ALA A 626 34.10 -19.10 -56.75
CA ALA A 626 34.71 -19.98 -55.75
C ALA A 626 35.86 -20.83 -56.33
N GLU A 627 35.67 -21.45 -57.51
CA GLU A 627 36.73 -22.19 -58.18
C GLU A 627 37.93 -21.31 -58.52
N LYS A 628 37.69 -20.07 -58.97
CA LYS A 628 38.73 -19.07 -59.22
C LYS A 628 39.54 -18.78 -57.96
N ALA A 629 38.87 -18.58 -56.82
CA ALA A 629 39.51 -18.34 -55.53
C ALA A 629 40.36 -19.55 -55.07
N ASP A 630 39.85 -20.77 -55.26
CA ASP A 630 40.57 -22.00 -54.94
C ASP A 630 41.84 -22.15 -55.79
N ILE A 631 41.77 -21.82 -57.08
CA ILE A 631 42.94 -21.85 -57.98
C ILE A 631 43.98 -20.81 -57.56
N PHE A 632 43.59 -19.58 -57.21
CA PHE A 632 44.55 -18.58 -56.72
C PHE A 632 45.24 -19.05 -55.43
N ALA A 633 44.49 -19.60 -54.48
CA ALA A 633 45.05 -20.15 -53.25
C ALA A 633 46.01 -21.33 -53.53
N ALA A 634 45.73 -22.15 -54.55
CA ALA A 634 46.61 -23.23 -54.98
C ALA A 634 47.90 -22.70 -55.65
N GLN A 635 47.80 -21.66 -56.49
CA GLN A 635 48.97 -21.03 -57.13
C GLN A 635 49.93 -20.42 -56.11
N ASP A 636 49.43 -19.79 -55.06
CA ASP A 636 50.29 -19.26 -53.99
C ASP A 636 51.09 -20.36 -53.30
N ARG A 637 50.47 -21.53 -53.05
CA ARG A 637 51.19 -22.72 -52.54
C ARG A 637 52.24 -23.23 -53.52
N ILE A 638 51.91 -23.26 -54.82
CA ILE A 638 52.86 -23.68 -55.86
C ILE A 638 54.05 -22.71 -55.93
N ARG A 639 53.83 -21.39 -55.83
CA ARG A 639 54.91 -20.39 -55.81
C ARG A 639 55.84 -20.59 -54.62
N GLU A 640 55.32 -20.87 -53.43
CA GLU A 640 56.14 -21.20 -52.25
C GLU A 640 56.91 -22.51 -52.44
N ASN A 641 56.27 -23.55 -52.98
CA ASN A 641 56.94 -24.82 -53.27
C ASN A 641 58.07 -24.68 -54.31
N ILE A 642 57.88 -23.85 -55.35
CA ILE A 642 58.93 -23.56 -56.34
C ILE A 642 60.12 -22.82 -55.71
N LYS A 643 59.89 -21.92 -54.74
CA LYS A 643 60.99 -21.26 -54.00
C LYS A 643 61.80 -22.25 -53.16
N ALA A 644 61.15 -23.29 -52.64
CA ALA A 644 61.77 -24.29 -51.77
C ALA A 644 62.54 -25.40 -52.52
N VAL A 645 62.27 -25.61 -53.82
CA VAL A 645 62.85 -26.70 -54.62
C VAL A 645 63.91 -26.18 -55.61
N GLY A 646 65.02 -26.92 -55.75
CA GLY A 646 66.09 -26.62 -56.71
C GLY A 646 65.70 -26.84 -58.19
N GLN A 647 66.66 -26.70 -59.12
CA GLN A 647 66.40 -27.03 -60.53
C GLN A 647 66.25 -28.55 -60.72
N GLY A 648 65.28 -28.98 -61.53
CA GLY A 648 65.02 -30.40 -61.85
C GLY A 648 63.53 -30.68 -62.10
N ASP A 649 63.22 -31.93 -62.46
CA ASP A 649 61.90 -32.39 -62.94
C ASP A 649 60.71 -31.98 -62.04
N LEU A 650 60.91 -31.90 -60.72
CA LEU A 650 59.87 -31.52 -59.77
C LEU A 650 59.46 -30.04 -59.91
N ARG A 651 60.42 -29.15 -60.20
CA ARG A 651 60.14 -27.73 -60.45
C ARG A 651 59.41 -27.54 -61.77
N ASP A 652 59.79 -28.30 -62.79
CA ASP A 652 59.14 -28.25 -64.11
C ASP A 652 57.68 -28.72 -64.02
N GLY A 653 57.39 -29.75 -63.22
CA GLY A 653 56.01 -30.20 -62.96
C GLY A 653 55.13 -29.16 -62.24
N TYR A 654 55.71 -28.36 -61.33
CA TYR A 654 54.98 -27.25 -60.70
C TYR A 654 54.70 -26.10 -61.67
N LEU A 655 55.65 -25.75 -62.54
CA LEU A 655 55.47 -24.73 -63.58
C LEU A 655 54.40 -25.14 -64.60
N ASP A 656 54.40 -26.41 -65.01
CA ASP A 656 53.39 -26.99 -65.91
C ASP A 656 51.99 -27.00 -65.27
N THR A 657 51.90 -27.31 -63.97
CA THR A 657 50.63 -27.19 -63.22
C THR A 657 50.13 -25.75 -63.13
N MET A 658 51.04 -24.79 -62.91
CA MET A 658 50.70 -23.38 -62.89
C MET A 658 50.21 -22.90 -64.26
N ALA A 659 50.84 -23.33 -65.36
CA ALA A 659 50.39 -23.02 -66.73
C ALA A 659 48.96 -23.52 -67.00
N ARG A 660 48.64 -24.77 -66.63
CA ARG A 660 47.26 -25.29 -66.72
C ARG A 660 46.25 -24.50 -65.88
N GLN A 661 46.66 -24.04 -64.70
CA GLN A 661 45.81 -23.21 -63.84
C GLN A 661 45.55 -21.84 -64.47
N GLU A 662 46.54 -21.22 -65.12
CA GLU A 662 46.34 -19.97 -65.88
C GLU A 662 45.36 -20.16 -67.05
N GLU A 663 45.47 -21.26 -67.79
CA GLU A 663 44.50 -21.61 -68.85
C GLU A 663 43.09 -21.79 -68.29
N ARG A 664 42.94 -22.44 -67.13
CA ARG A 664 41.64 -22.59 -66.46
C ARG A 664 41.08 -21.28 -65.94
N LEU A 665 41.92 -20.40 -65.37
CA LEU A 665 41.51 -19.06 -64.91
C LEU A 665 40.98 -18.22 -66.08
N ALA A 666 41.67 -18.24 -67.22
CA ALA A 666 41.21 -17.54 -68.42
C ALA A 666 39.84 -18.07 -68.89
N ALA A 667 39.64 -19.40 -68.90
CA ALA A 667 38.36 -20.01 -69.25
C ALA A 667 37.25 -19.70 -68.24
N ILE A 668 37.57 -19.63 -66.95
CA ILE A 668 36.62 -19.22 -65.89
C ILE A 668 36.20 -17.76 -66.09
N ASP A 669 37.15 -16.87 -66.38
CA ASP A 669 36.85 -15.44 -66.59
C ASP A 669 35.97 -15.20 -67.81
N GLU A 670 36.22 -15.92 -68.91
CA GLU A 670 35.35 -15.89 -70.09
C GLU A 670 33.94 -16.42 -69.76
N ALA A 671 33.84 -17.53 -69.01
CA ALA A 671 32.56 -18.09 -68.60
C ALA A 671 31.78 -17.16 -67.66
N ILE A 672 32.44 -16.54 -66.68
CA ILE A 672 31.83 -15.56 -65.77
C ILE A 672 31.35 -14.34 -66.55
N ALA A 673 32.14 -13.82 -67.51
CA ALA A 673 31.73 -12.69 -68.34
C ALA A 673 30.49 -13.04 -69.18
N GLY A 674 30.45 -14.24 -69.77
CA GLY A 674 29.29 -14.74 -70.50
C GLY A 674 28.04 -14.87 -69.63
N LEU A 675 28.17 -15.45 -68.44
CA LEU A 675 27.05 -15.60 -67.48
C LEU A 675 26.56 -14.25 -66.96
N LYS A 676 27.46 -13.28 -66.71
CA LYS A 676 27.08 -11.92 -66.32
C LYS A 676 26.29 -11.22 -67.43
N GLY A 677 26.70 -11.35 -68.69
CA GLY A 677 25.92 -10.85 -69.83
C GLY A 677 24.54 -11.50 -69.96
N GLN A 678 24.43 -12.82 -69.74
CA GLN A 678 23.14 -13.51 -69.70
C GLN A 678 22.26 -13.03 -68.54
N ARG A 679 22.84 -12.83 -67.36
CA ARG A 679 22.13 -12.33 -66.18
C ARG A 679 21.59 -10.91 -66.41
N GLU A 680 22.38 -10.02 -67.01
CA GLU A 680 21.93 -8.67 -67.37
C GLU A 680 20.76 -8.69 -68.36
N ALA A 681 20.79 -9.60 -69.34
CA ALA A 681 19.66 -9.80 -70.27
C ALA A 681 18.40 -10.32 -69.55
N VAL A 682 18.55 -11.24 -68.59
CA VAL A 682 17.43 -11.73 -67.75
C VAL A 682 16.88 -10.61 -66.87
N GLU A 683 17.72 -9.74 -66.30
CA GLU A 683 17.29 -8.58 -65.51
C GLU A 683 16.56 -7.52 -66.34
N ALA A 684 16.99 -7.28 -67.59
CA ALA A 684 16.30 -6.40 -68.51
C ALA A 684 14.90 -6.95 -68.84
N ARG A 685 14.80 -8.26 -69.14
CA ARG A 685 13.53 -8.95 -69.38
C ARG A 685 12.63 -8.92 -68.15
N LEU A 686 13.19 -9.07 -66.94
CA LEU A 686 12.45 -8.94 -65.68
C LEU A 686 11.81 -7.55 -65.55
N ARG A 687 12.59 -6.48 -65.78
CA ARG A 687 12.10 -5.10 -65.70
C ARG A 687 11.02 -4.80 -66.75
N GLU A 688 11.21 -5.27 -67.98
CA GLU A 688 10.23 -5.12 -69.06
C GLU A 688 8.91 -5.83 -68.71
N LYS A 689 8.99 -7.06 -68.19
CA LYS A 689 7.79 -7.80 -67.77
C LYS A 689 7.08 -7.12 -66.60
N ILE A 690 7.81 -6.61 -65.61
CA ILE A 690 7.23 -5.86 -64.48
C ILE A 690 6.49 -4.60 -64.97
N ALA A 691 7.04 -3.88 -65.96
CA ALA A 691 6.40 -2.69 -66.52
C ALA A 691 5.15 -2.99 -67.38
N ALA A 692 4.99 -4.24 -67.83
CA ALA A 692 3.88 -4.68 -68.67
C ALA A 692 2.67 -5.22 -67.87
N ILE A 693 2.84 -5.43 -66.55
CA ILE A 693 1.82 -5.91 -65.61
C ILE A 693 1.21 -4.69 -64.92
#